data_AF-A0A2P5DM75-F1
#
_entry.id   AF-A0A2P5DM75-F1
#
_cell.length_a   1.000
_cell.length_b   1.000
_cell.length_c   1.000
_cell.angle_alpha   90.00
_cell.angle_beta   90.00
_cell.angle_gamma   90.00
#
_symmetry.space_group_name_H-M   'P 1'
#
loop_
_entity.id
_entity.type
_entity.pdbx_description
1 polymer ?
#
loop_
_entity_poly.entity_id
_entity_poly.type
_entity_poly.pdbx_seq_one_letter_code
_entity_poly.pdbx_strand_id
1 'polypeptide(L)'
;MGDSLFRENVAAWVCFYDRKDVFREFLERALRLKELQGRELSIAEKTNYLVFIINAFQSLEDEVVSETILRLASLQTWHSLSYGRFQMELCLNTDLIKKWKRMLKREAKEVAKRGESFNPLNMLEVKFLRNLIEEFLKILDCKVFPSERGIDRDDVHRDVNGFGQVDDACILYCERFMEFLIDLLSQLPTRRYLRPLVADVAVVAKCHLSALYRHEKGKLFAQLVDLLQFYEGFEINDHVGTQLTDDEVLQSHYDRLQSFQLLAFKKVPKLRGLALANIGAINKRNDLSKKLSILSPKELKDLVCCKLKLVSEDDPWSDRVDFLIEVMVSFFEKQRSQKEAINALPLYPNEQIMWDESVVPSINYSGEGCLALPKLNLQFLTLHDYLLRNFNLFRLESTYEIREDIQEAVPHLLAYINNEGETAFRGWSRMAVPIKEFKITEVKQPNIGEVKPSSVTAEVTFSISSYKAHIRSEWNALKEHDVLFLLSIRPSFEPLSAEEAARASVPQRLGLQFVRGCEIIEIRDEEGTLMNDFTGRIKRDEWKPPKGELRTVTVALDTAQYHMDVSNIAEKGEEDVYGTFNILMRRKPKENNFKAILESIRDLMNEYCIVPDWLHNIFLGYGNPSAAQWTNMPDLLETVDFKDTFLDADHLKESFPDYQVCFTNSDGTENLDPRPPFRISLPKKLKSSSPALPGNRNSTADSMNDVAMVHADSEKENLFVEAYTPPDPGPYPQDQPRLNSVRFTPVQIGAIISGIQPGLTMVVGPPGTGKTDTAVQILNVLYHNCPTQRTLIITHSNQALNDLFEKIMQRDVPARYLLRLGQGEQELATDLDFSRQGRVNAMLVRRLELLSEVERLARSLQLPEDVGYTCETAGYFWLLHVYSRWEQFLAACAGNENKPSFVKDRFPFKEFFSNTLHPVFTGELFEKDMRAAQGCFSHLKTMFQELEECRAFELLKSTADRANYLMTKQAKIVAMTCTHAALKRKDFLQLGFKYDNLLMEESAQILEIETFIPMLLQRQEDGYARLKRCILIGDHHQLPPVVKNMAFRTYSHMDQSLFTRFVRLGIPYIELNAQGRARPSIANLYNWRYRDLGDLPYVKEGKVFHRANVTTQNPG
;
A
#
# COMPACT_ATOMS: atom_id res chain seq x y z
N MET A 1 -2.21 8.35 32.49
CA MET A 1 -0.81 7.99 32.10
C MET A 1 -0.82 7.08 30.88
N GLY A 2 -1.50 5.92 30.90
CA GLY A 2 -1.68 5.08 29.71
C GLY A 2 -2.17 5.85 28.48
N ASP A 3 -3.25 6.62 28.61
CA ASP A 3 -3.78 7.44 27.49
C ASP A 3 -2.77 8.50 26.99
N SER A 4 -1.90 9.00 27.87
CA SER A 4 -0.84 9.92 27.48
C SER A 4 0.26 9.20 26.69
N LEU A 5 0.56 7.94 27.01
CA LEU A 5 1.54 7.15 26.26
C LEU A 5 1.02 6.83 24.86
N PHE A 6 -0.27 6.54 24.71
CA PHE A 6 -0.90 6.36 23.39
C PHE A 6 -0.88 7.64 22.55
N ARG A 7 -1.18 8.80 23.16
CA ARG A 7 -1.08 10.11 22.49
C ARG A 7 0.34 10.42 22.00
N GLU A 8 1.35 10.02 22.76
CA GLU A 8 2.77 10.17 22.42
C GLU A 8 3.31 9.04 21.53
N ASN A 9 2.45 8.10 21.11
CA ASN A 9 2.80 6.92 20.30
C ASN A 9 3.93 6.06 20.93
N VAL A 10 3.88 5.89 22.25
CA VAL A 10 4.80 5.08 23.06
C VAL A 10 4.12 3.77 23.46
N ALA A 11 4.89 2.67 23.51
CA ALA A 11 4.38 1.36 23.88
C ALA A 11 3.78 1.35 25.31
N ALA A 12 2.46 1.46 25.41
CA ALA A 12 1.75 1.70 26.66
C ALA A 12 1.66 0.48 27.57
N TRP A 13 1.68 -0.74 27.00
CA TRP A 13 1.45 -1.98 27.76
C TRP A 13 2.73 -2.66 28.27
N VAL A 14 3.90 -2.28 27.76
CA VAL A 14 5.18 -2.95 28.06
C VAL A 14 5.50 -2.92 29.56
N CYS A 15 5.12 -1.85 30.27
CA CYS A 15 5.35 -1.72 31.71
C CYS A 15 4.56 -2.72 32.57
N PHE A 16 3.61 -3.46 31.99
CA PHE A 16 2.80 -4.45 32.69
C PHE A 16 3.31 -5.89 32.50
N TYR A 17 4.29 -6.12 31.61
CA TYR A 17 4.75 -7.46 31.26
C TYR A 17 5.46 -8.19 32.39
N ASP A 18 6.11 -7.47 33.30
CA ASP A 18 6.73 -8.04 34.49
C ASP A 18 5.69 -8.62 35.48
N ARG A 19 4.40 -8.25 35.35
CA ARG A 19 3.31 -8.68 36.25
C ARG A 19 1.98 -8.92 35.51
N LYS A 20 1.99 -9.88 34.57
CA LYS A 20 0.82 -10.22 33.74
C LYS A 20 -0.46 -10.52 34.53
N ASP A 21 -0.37 -11.23 35.66
CA ASP A 21 -1.55 -11.58 36.48
C ASP A 21 -2.23 -10.34 37.07
N VAL A 22 -1.45 -9.40 37.60
CA VAL A 22 -1.94 -8.13 38.15
C VAL A 22 -2.54 -7.26 37.06
N PHE A 23 -1.96 -7.29 35.86
CA PHE A 23 -2.48 -6.55 34.71
C PHE A 23 -3.85 -7.07 34.27
N ARG A 24 -4.02 -8.39 34.18
CA ARG A 24 -5.32 -9.01 33.90
C ARG A 24 -6.37 -8.59 34.94
N GLU A 25 -6.02 -8.64 36.23
CA GLU A 25 -6.94 -8.21 37.29
C GLU A 25 -7.28 -6.71 37.21
N PHE A 26 -6.31 -5.86 36.87
CA PHE A 26 -6.54 -4.44 36.63
C PHE A 26 -7.56 -4.21 35.49
N LEU A 27 -7.39 -4.89 34.36
CA LEU A 27 -8.32 -4.80 33.23
C LEU A 27 -9.73 -5.23 33.65
N GLU A 28 -9.87 -6.35 34.36
CA GLU A 28 -11.18 -6.81 34.85
C GLU A 28 -11.85 -5.79 35.79
N ARG A 29 -11.07 -5.18 36.70
CA ARG A 29 -11.58 -4.12 37.60
C ARG A 29 -11.96 -2.86 36.85
N ALA A 30 -11.18 -2.48 35.83
CA ALA A 30 -11.48 -1.32 34.98
C ALA A 30 -12.82 -1.51 34.25
N LEU A 31 -13.08 -2.69 33.67
CA LEU A 31 -14.34 -3.00 33.00
C LEU A 31 -15.55 -2.94 33.95
N ARG A 32 -15.35 -3.25 35.24
CA ARG A 32 -16.38 -3.21 36.29
C ARG A 32 -16.46 -1.88 37.04
N LEU A 33 -15.71 -0.86 36.62
CA LEU A 33 -15.67 0.44 37.31
C LEU A 33 -17.07 1.06 37.47
N LYS A 34 -17.94 0.87 36.48
CA LYS A 34 -19.33 1.36 36.49
C LYS A 34 -20.29 0.52 37.34
N GLU A 35 -19.92 -0.69 37.75
CA GLU A 35 -20.75 -1.56 38.60
C GLU A 35 -20.52 -1.33 40.10
N LEU A 36 -19.49 -0.56 40.47
CA LEU A 36 -19.21 -0.20 41.86
C LEU A 36 -20.31 0.72 42.41
N GLN A 37 -21.06 0.21 43.38
CA GLN A 37 -22.20 0.91 43.98
C GLN A 37 -21.79 2.27 44.58
N GLY A 38 -22.50 3.34 44.22
CA GLY A 38 -22.49 4.63 44.93
C GLY A 38 -21.74 5.81 44.30
N ARG A 39 -21.18 5.69 43.08
CA ARG A 39 -20.48 6.81 42.41
C ARG A 39 -20.98 7.01 40.97
N GLU A 40 -21.66 8.13 40.71
CA GLU A 40 -21.90 8.59 39.33
C GLU A 40 -20.62 9.24 38.77
N LEU A 41 -20.17 8.77 37.61
CA LEU A 41 -19.04 9.35 36.90
C LEU A 41 -19.44 10.70 36.27
N SER A 42 -18.57 11.70 36.38
CA SER A 42 -18.68 12.95 35.61
C SER A 42 -18.53 12.70 34.11
N ILE A 43 -18.96 13.64 33.26
CA ILE A 43 -18.80 13.49 31.80
C ILE A 43 -17.32 13.37 31.41
N ALA A 44 -16.43 14.13 32.05
CA ALA A 44 -14.99 14.01 31.82
C ALA A 44 -14.44 12.62 32.16
N GLU A 45 -14.86 12.04 33.30
CA GLU A 45 -14.47 10.68 33.68
C GLU A 45 -15.03 9.63 32.72
N LYS A 46 -16.25 9.81 32.22
CA LYS A 46 -16.85 8.93 31.20
C LYS A 46 -16.09 9.00 29.88
N THR A 47 -15.69 10.19 29.45
CA THR A 47 -14.88 10.38 28.23
C THR A 47 -13.52 9.72 28.37
N ASN A 48 -12.81 9.91 29.49
CA ASN A 48 -11.52 9.27 29.73
C ASN A 48 -11.65 7.74 29.82
N TYR A 49 -12.69 7.25 30.50
CA TYR A 49 -13.00 5.82 30.52
C TYR A 49 -13.22 5.27 29.11
N LEU A 50 -13.97 5.99 28.27
CA LEU A 50 -14.22 5.59 26.88
C LEU A 50 -12.93 5.57 26.05
N VAL A 51 -12.07 6.58 26.19
CA VAL A 51 -10.74 6.63 25.52
C VAL A 51 -9.88 5.43 25.92
N PHE A 52 -9.85 5.09 27.21
CA PHE A 52 -9.15 3.88 27.68
C PHE A 52 -9.69 2.60 27.02
N ILE A 53 -11.02 2.47 26.90
CA ILE A 53 -11.64 1.33 26.24
C ILE A 53 -11.33 1.30 24.74
N ILE A 54 -11.37 2.45 24.05
CA ILE A 54 -10.96 2.58 22.64
C ILE A 54 -9.52 2.07 22.46
N ASN A 55 -8.58 2.56 23.29
CA ASN A 55 -7.18 2.15 23.24
C ASN A 55 -7.01 0.63 23.49
N ALA A 56 -7.81 0.06 24.39
CA ALA A 56 -7.80 -1.38 24.66
C ALA A 56 -8.28 -2.21 23.45
N PHE A 57 -9.35 -1.78 22.75
CA PHE A 57 -9.82 -2.43 21.52
C PHE A 57 -8.92 -2.17 20.30
N GLN A 58 -8.09 -1.14 20.32
CA GLN A 58 -7.06 -0.91 19.30
C GLN A 58 -5.78 -1.71 19.55
N SER A 59 -5.62 -2.29 20.74
CA SER A 59 -4.41 -3.02 21.17
C SER A 59 -4.61 -4.54 21.21
N LEU A 60 -5.36 -5.10 20.25
CA LEU A 60 -5.68 -6.52 20.20
C LEU A 60 -4.49 -7.41 19.83
N GLU A 61 -3.36 -6.82 19.42
CA GLU A 61 -2.08 -7.50 19.28
C GLU A 61 -1.50 -7.98 20.61
N ASP A 62 -1.86 -7.33 21.72
CA ASP A 62 -1.42 -7.75 23.04
C ASP A 62 -2.26 -8.92 23.52
N GLU A 63 -1.62 -10.05 23.80
CA GLU A 63 -2.31 -11.30 24.17
C GLU A 63 -3.20 -11.14 25.42
N VAL A 64 -2.73 -10.42 26.45
CA VAL A 64 -3.48 -10.24 27.71
C VAL A 64 -4.67 -9.33 27.50
N VAL A 65 -4.49 -8.24 26.73
CA VAL A 65 -5.58 -7.32 26.38
C VAL A 65 -6.62 -8.05 25.52
N SER A 66 -6.17 -8.74 24.48
CA SER A 66 -7.02 -9.47 23.53
C SER A 66 -7.89 -10.52 24.22
N GLU A 67 -7.31 -11.36 25.08
CA GLU A 67 -8.03 -12.37 25.86
C GLU A 67 -9.13 -11.78 26.76
N THR A 68 -8.88 -10.58 27.31
CA THR A 68 -9.79 -9.94 28.27
C THR A 68 -10.89 -9.16 27.55
N ILE A 69 -10.52 -8.36 26.55
CA ILE A 69 -11.38 -7.39 25.88
C ILE A 69 -12.27 -8.05 24.81
N LEU A 70 -11.76 -9.02 24.02
CA LEU A 70 -12.56 -9.66 22.96
C LEU A 70 -13.76 -10.45 23.50
N ARG A 71 -13.76 -10.85 24.76
CA ARG A 71 -14.91 -11.49 25.43
C ARG A 71 -16.16 -10.62 25.36
N LEU A 72 -15.99 -9.30 25.43
CA LEU A 72 -17.06 -8.31 25.36
C LEU A 72 -17.72 -8.23 23.99
N ALA A 73 -17.03 -8.65 22.93
CA ALA A 73 -17.53 -8.68 21.55
C ALA A 73 -17.78 -10.11 21.07
N SER A 74 -18.20 -11.00 21.96
CA SER A 74 -18.48 -12.41 21.65
C SER A 74 -19.95 -12.66 21.29
N LEU A 75 -20.26 -13.89 20.87
CA LEU A 75 -21.65 -14.33 20.60
C LEU A 75 -22.57 -14.15 21.82
N GLN A 76 -22.04 -14.10 23.04
CA GLN A 76 -22.84 -13.91 24.27
C GLN A 76 -23.62 -12.60 24.25
N THR A 77 -23.09 -11.56 23.60
CA THR A 77 -23.75 -10.25 23.46
C THR A 77 -25.18 -10.37 22.88
N TRP A 78 -25.45 -11.42 22.09
CA TRP A 78 -26.77 -11.66 21.50
C TRP A 78 -27.87 -12.00 22.52
N HIS A 79 -27.53 -12.32 23.77
CA HIS A 79 -28.51 -12.38 24.86
C HIS A 79 -29.21 -11.05 25.11
N SER A 80 -28.56 -9.95 24.75
CA SER A 80 -29.10 -8.60 24.90
C SER A 80 -29.96 -8.16 23.72
N LEU A 81 -30.00 -8.88 22.58
CA LEU A 81 -30.79 -8.48 21.42
C LEU A 81 -32.30 -8.59 21.68
N SER A 82 -33.09 -7.74 21.04
CA SER A 82 -34.53 -7.96 20.97
C SER A 82 -34.84 -9.33 20.36
N TYR A 83 -35.93 -9.95 20.82
CA TYR A 83 -36.31 -11.29 20.36
C TYR A 83 -36.48 -11.35 18.83
N GLY A 84 -37.01 -10.28 18.24
CA GLY A 84 -37.15 -10.16 16.79
C GLY A 84 -35.84 -10.14 16.05
N ARG A 85 -34.90 -9.28 16.48
CA ARG A 85 -33.58 -9.19 15.85
C ARG A 85 -32.81 -10.49 16.00
N PHE A 86 -32.84 -11.08 17.19
CA PHE A 86 -32.21 -12.37 17.47
C PHE A 86 -32.70 -13.48 16.53
N GLN A 87 -34.02 -13.58 16.31
CA GLN A 87 -34.59 -14.54 15.36
C GLN A 87 -34.11 -14.29 13.93
N MET A 88 -34.08 -13.03 13.49
CA MET A 88 -33.64 -12.67 12.16
C MET A 88 -32.18 -13.09 11.91
N GLU A 89 -31.28 -12.78 12.83
CA GLU A 89 -29.86 -13.13 12.71
C GLU A 89 -29.61 -14.65 12.67
N LEU A 90 -30.36 -15.44 13.44
CA LEU A 90 -30.28 -16.90 13.41
C LEU A 90 -30.83 -17.51 12.11
N CYS A 91 -31.87 -16.91 11.53
CA CYS A 91 -32.43 -17.34 10.25
C CYS A 91 -31.47 -17.04 9.09
N LEU A 92 -30.79 -15.89 9.13
CA LEU A 92 -29.77 -15.53 8.14
C LEU A 92 -28.53 -16.42 8.25
N ASN A 93 -28.20 -16.90 9.46
CA ASN A 93 -26.98 -17.67 9.73
C ASN A 93 -27.27 -18.99 10.44
N THR A 94 -27.78 -19.97 9.69
CA THR A 94 -28.22 -21.27 10.26
C THR A 94 -27.12 -22.04 11.00
N ASP A 95 -25.85 -21.87 10.63
CA ASP A 95 -24.70 -22.49 11.31
C ASP A 95 -24.50 -21.97 12.75
N LEU A 96 -24.91 -20.74 13.05
CA LEU A 96 -24.82 -20.17 14.39
C LEU A 96 -25.78 -20.84 15.36
N ILE A 97 -26.89 -21.41 14.90
CA ILE A 97 -27.86 -22.11 15.75
C ILE A 97 -27.17 -23.25 16.52
N LYS A 98 -26.26 -23.98 15.86
CA LYS A 98 -25.49 -25.05 16.50
C LYS A 98 -24.51 -24.49 17.53
N LYS A 99 -23.81 -23.40 17.21
CA LYS A 99 -22.85 -22.73 18.11
C LYS A 99 -23.55 -22.16 19.35
N TRP A 100 -24.67 -21.47 19.17
CA TRP A 100 -25.52 -20.93 20.22
C TRP A 100 -26.00 -22.03 21.18
N LYS A 101 -26.55 -23.14 20.65
CA LYS A 101 -26.99 -24.27 21.48
C LYS A 101 -25.84 -24.91 22.29
N ARG A 102 -24.63 -24.98 21.72
CA ARG A 102 -23.45 -25.50 22.43
C ARG A 102 -23.00 -24.54 23.54
N MET A 103 -23.01 -23.24 23.28
CA MET A 103 -22.68 -22.19 24.25
C MET A 103 -23.62 -22.25 25.46
N LEU A 104 -24.95 -22.27 25.24
CA LEU A 104 -25.94 -22.39 26.30
C LEU A 104 -25.72 -23.64 27.18
N LYS A 105 -25.37 -24.79 26.56
CA LYS A 105 -25.06 -26.01 27.29
C LYS A 105 -23.79 -25.89 28.13
N ARG A 106 -22.78 -25.15 27.66
CA ARG A 106 -21.53 -24.92 28.40
C ARG A 106 -21.80 -24.02 29.61
N GLU A 107 -22.49 -22.91 29.39
CA GLU A 107 -22.81 -21.93 30.44
C GLU A 107 -23.71 -22.54 31.51
N ALA A 108 -24.75 -23.29 31.12
CA ALA A 108 -25.60 -24.01 32.08
C ALA A 108 -24.81 -25.01 32.93
N LYS A 109 -23.79 -25.68 32.36
CA LYS A 109 -22.90 -26.59 33.12
C LYS A 109 -21.98 -25.84 34.07
N GLU A 110 -21.44 -24.69 33.66
CA GLU A 110 -20.57 -23.87 34.51
C GLU A 110 -21.33 -23.27 35.69
N VAL A 111 -22.57 -22.82 35.47
CA VAL A 111 -23.42 -22.27 36.52
C VAL A 111 -23.92 -23.36 37.47
N ALA A 112 -24.24 -24.55 36.94
CA ALA A 112 -24.54 -25.73 37.76
C ALA A 112 -23.35 -26.13 38.66
N LYS A 113 -22.10 -25.88 38.25
CA LYS A 113 -20.91 -26.08 39.09
C LYS A 113 -20.74 -25.01 40.18
N ARG A 114 -21.28 -23.80 39.99
CA ARG A 114 -21.16 -22.67 40.94
C ARG A 114 -22.35 -22.54 41.91
N GLY A 115 -23.46 -23.25 41.66
CA GLY A 115 -24.63 -23.25 42.57
C GLY A 115 -25.50 -21.99 42.51
N GLU A 116 -25.37 -21.17 41.46
CA GLU A 116 -26.06 -19.89 41.30
C GLU A 116 -27.26 -19.98 40.33
N SER A 117 -28.21 -19.05 40.42
CA SER A 117 -29.29 -18.93 39.43
C SER A 117 -28.77 -18.34 38.12
N PHE A 118 -28.88 -19.08 37.00
CA PHE A 118 -28.41 -18.61 35.70
C PHE A 118 -29.31 -17.50 35.14
N ASN A 119 -28.85 -16.26 35.20
CA ASN A 119 -29.41 -15.16 34.42
C ASN A 119 -28.34 -14.56 33.49
N PRO A 120 -28.36 -14.90 32.18
CA PRO A 120 -27.38 -14.41 31.21
C PRO A 120 -27.34 -12.89 31.13
N LEU A 121 -28.48 -12.23 31.36
CA LEU A 121 -28.57 -10.78 31.32
C LEU A 121 -27.71 -10.14 32.41
N ASN A 122 -27.34 -10.83 33.49
CA ASN A 122 -26.47 -10.26 34.53
C ASN A 122 -24.97 -10.38 34.23
N MET A 123 -24.59 -11.05 33.14
CA MET A 123 -23.19 -11.17 32.75
C MET A 123 -22.66 -9.86 32.18
N LEU A 124 -21.42 -9.50 32.58
CA LEU A 124 -20.72 -8.31 32.10
C LEU A 124 -20.66 -8.30 30.57
N GLU A 125 -20.30 -9.43 29.97
CA GLU A 125 -20.15 -9.62 28.52
C GLU A 125 -21.44 -9.32 27.75
N VAL A 126 -22.60 -9.49 28.38
CA VAL A 126 -23.92 -9.25 27.77
C VAL A 126 -24.36 -7.79 27.93
N LYS A 127 -24.17 -7.23 29.13
CA LYS A 127 -24.64 -5.89 29.49
C LYS A 127 -23.74 -4.76 29.00
N PHE A 128 -22.43 -4.98 28.93
CA PHE A 128 -21.44 -3.92 28.79
C PHE A 128 -21.71 -3.00 27.59
N LEU A 129 -21.71 -3.55 26.37
CA LEU A 129 -21.86 -2.77 25.15
C LEU A 129 -23.26 -2.16 25.02
N ARG A 130 -24.31 -2.91 25.36
CA ARG A 130 -25.69 -2.41 25.28
C ARG A 130 -25.90 -1.23 26.24
N ASN A 131 -25.45 -1.36 27.50
CA ASN A 131 -25.58 -0.28 28.49
C ASN A 131 -24.79 0.98 28.08
N LEU A 132 -23.61 0.81 27.48
CA LEU A 132 -22.82 1.94 26.97
C LEU A 132 -23.55 2.67 25.83
N ILE A 133 -24.17 1.95 24.90
CA ILE A 133 -24.95 2.54 23.80
C ILE A 133 -26.17 3.28 24.35
N GLU A 134 -26.92 2.67 25.27
CA GLU A 134 -28.10 3.29 25.88
C GLU A 134 -27.72 4.54 26.70
N GLU A 135 -26.60 4.51 27.43
CA GLU A 135 -26.06 5.66 28.14
C GLU A 135 -25.68 6.80 27.19
N PHE A 136 -25.02 6.48 26.07
CA PHE A 136 -24.69 7.45 25.04
C PHE A 136 -25.93 8.12 24.46
N LEU A 137 -26.94 7.34 24.07
CA LEU A 137 -28.17 7.89 23.50
C LEU A 137 -28.91 8.79 24.49
N LYS A 138 -28.89 8.44 25.79
CA LYS A 138 -29.46 9.28 26.85
C LYS A 138 -28.71 10.61 26.99
N ILE A 139 -27.38 10.61 26.87
CA ILE A 139 -26.57 11.84 26.93
C ILE A 139 -26.86 12.71 25.69
N LEU A 140 -26.88 12.11 24.50
CA LEU A 140 -27.16 12.77 23.23
C LEU A 140 -28.52 13.50 23.26
N ASP A 141 -29.56 12.84 23.76
CA ASP A 141 -30.93 13.37 23.77
C ASP A 141 -31.19 14.36 24.90
N CYS A 142 -30.65 14.12 26.10
CA CYS A 142 -31.05 14.87 27.32
C CYS A 142 -30.01 15.88 27.84
N LYS A 143 -28.72 15.77 27.49
CA LYS A 143 -27.65 16.55 28.12
C LYS A 143 -26.91 17.50 27.19
N VAL A 144 -26.81 17.20 25.89
CA VAL A 144 -26.12 18.06 24.91
C VAL A 144 -26.81 19.42 24.78
N PHE A 145 -28.14 19.42 24.72
CA PHE A 145 -28.98 20.62 24.75
C PHE A 145 -29.85 20.57 26.00
N PRO A 146 -29.39 21.13 27.14
CA PRO A 146 -30.20 21.19 28.35
C PRO A 146 -31.46 21.99 28.04
N SER A 147 -32.63 21.36 28.08
CA SER A 147 -33.89 22.10 28.00
C SER A 147 -34.03 22.90 29.29
N GLU A 148 -34.24 24.22 29.22
CA GLU A 148 -34.73 25.00 30.36
C GLU A 148 -36.13 24.47 30.73
N ARG A 149 -36.20 23.42 31.54
CA ARG A 149 -37.44 22.97 32.16
C ARG A 149 -37.78 23.95 33.26
N GLY A 150 -38.38 25.09 32.90
CA GLY A 150 -38.85 26.03 33.90
C GLY A 150 -39.35 27.39 33.44
N ILE A 151 -39.99 27.55 32.28
CA ILE A 151 -40.88 28.71 32.04
C ILE A 151 -42.13 28.24 31.29
N ASP A 152 -43.29 28.66 31.80
CA ASP A 152 -44.63 28.31 31.36
C ASP A 152 -44.86 28.44 29.86
N ARG A 153 -45.68 27.53 29.33
CA ARG A 153 -46.27 27.63 28.00
C ARG A 153 -47.21 28.82 27.98
N ASP A 154 -46.74 29.95 27.47
CA ASP A 154 -47.51 30.92 26.67
C ASP A 154 -46.61 32.15 26.44
N ASP A 155 -45.74 32.09 25.43
CA ASP A 155 -45.37 33.29 24.66
C ASP A 155 -44.70 32.87 23.35
N VAL A 156 -45.50 32.90 22.30
CA VAL A 156 -45.05 32.83 20.90
C VAL A 156 -44.45 34.20 20.59
N HIS A 157 -43.11 34.27 20.56
CA HIS A 157 -42.23 35.20 19.84
C HIS A 157 -41.01 35.58 20.68
N ARG A 158 -39.86 34.91 20.46
CA ARG A 158 -38.50 35.48 20.67
C ARG A 158 -37.41 34.60 20.03
N ASP A 159 -36.64 35.23 19.16
CA ASP A 159 -35.29 34.98 18.62
C ASP A 159 -34.90 33.64 17.97
N VAL A 160 -34.48 33.77 16.69
CA VAL A 160 -33.95 32.73 15.78
C VAL A 160 -32.57 32.18 16.21
N ASN A 161 -32.00 32.65 17.33
CA ASN A 161 -30.70 32.21 17.87
C ASN A 161 -30.79 31.58 19.29
N GLY A 162 -31.98 31.18 19.73
CA GLY A 162 -32.22 30.62 21.07
C GLY A 162 -32.05 29.10 21.19
N PHE A 163 -30.86 28.55 20.95
CA PHE A 163 -30.49 27.26 21.59
C PHE A 163 -29.71 27.58 22.86
N GLY A 164 -30.12 27.00 24.00
CA GLY A 164 -29.43 27.15 25.28
C GLY A 164 -27.95 26.78 25.20
N GLN A 165 -27.18 27.20 26.21
CA GLN A 165 -25.74 26.96 26.32
C GLN A 165 -25.41 25.48 26.06
N VAL A 166 -24.78 25.18 24.92
CA VAL A 166 -24.44 23.81 24.50
C VAL A 166 -23.27 23.30 25.35
N ASP A 167 -23.39 22.10 25.90
CA ASP A 167 -22.34 21.49 26.72
C ASP A 167 -21.27 20.83 25.84
N ASP A 168 -20.16 21.54 25.61
CA ASP A 168 -19.05 21.09 24.79
C ASP A 168 -18.41 19.77 25.30
N ALA A 169 -18.48 19.49 26.62
CA ALA A 169 -17.97 18.24 27.18
C ALA A 169 -18.87 17.04 26.84
N CYS A 170 -20.19 17.28 26.74
CA CYS A 170 -21.14 16.28 26.24
C CYS A 170 -20.96 16.01 24.74
N ILE A 171 -20.67 17.05 23.93
CA ILE A 171 -20.36 16.88 22.50
C ILE A 171 -19.14 15.97 22.34
N LEU A 172 -18.04 16.27 23.03
CA LEU A 172 -16.80 15.48 22.95
C LEU A 172 -17.03 14.01 23.35
N TYR A 173 -17.86 13.76 24.38
CA TYR A 173 -18.24 12.40 24.74
C TYR A 173 -18.98 11.69 23.60
N CYS A 174 -19.96 12.36 22.96
CA CYS A 174 -20.71 11.81 21.84
C CYS A 174 -19.81 11.53 20.62
N GLU A 175 -18.87 12.42 20.31
CA GLU A 175 -17.90 12.24 19.22
C GLU A 175 -16.97 11.04 19.49
N ARG A 176 -16.41 10.93 20.70
CA ARG A 176 -15.61 9.78 21.13
C ARG A 176 -16.41 8.48 21.10
N PHE A 177 -17.71 8.54 21.36
CA PHE A 177 -18.58 7.36 21.29
C PHE A 177 -18.83 6.90 19.85
N MET A 178 -18.95 7.84 18.91
CA MET A 178 -19.00 7.47 17.49
C MET A 178 -17.68 6.85 17.03
N GLU A 179 -16.54 7.45 17.39
CA GLU A 179 -15.21 6.86 17.13
C GLU A 179 -15.13 5.41 17.66
N PHE A 180 -15.57 5.17 18.90
CA PHE A 180 -15.60 3.84 19.49
C PHE A 180 -16.42 2.84 18.66
N LEU A 181 -17.64 3.20 18.24
CA LEU A 181 -18.46 2.32 17.42
C LEU A 181 -17.87 2.08 16.02
N ILE A 182 -17.30 3.11 15.41
CA ILE A 182 -16.63 3.03 14.10
C ILE A 182 -15.46 2.04 14.21
N ASP A 183 -14.58 2.19 15.19
CA ASP A 183 -13.42 1.32 15.39
C ASP A 183 -13.86 -0.15 15.54
N LEU A 184 -14.88 -0.42 16.35
CA LEU A 184 -15.41 -1.77 16.55
C LEU A 184 -16.09 -2.37 15.30
N LEU A 185 -16.77 -1.57 14.48
CA LEU A 185 -17.38 -2.07 13.23
C LEU A 185 -16.39 -2.17 12.08
N SER A 186 -15.25 -1.48 12.18
CA SER A 186 -14.18 -1.45 11.16
C SER A 186 -13.20 -2.64 11.26
N GLN A 187 -13.36 -3.51 12.27
CA GLN A 187 -12.54 -4.71 12.46
C GLN A 187 -13.44 -5.95 12.55
N LEU A 188 -13.10 -7.01 11.80
CA LEU A 188 -13.95 -8.20 11.68
C LEU A 188 -14.24 -8.92 13.02
N PRO A 189 -13.27 -9.11 13.94
CA PRO A 189 -13.51 -9.85 15.19
C PRO A 189 -14.58 -9.22 16.08
N THR A 190 -14.62 -7.89 16.16
CA THR A 190 -15.57 -7.12 16.97
C THR A 190 -16.89 -6.89 16.23
N ARG A 191 -16.82 -6.59 14.93
CA ARG A 191 -17.98 -6.34 14.06
C ARG A 191 -19.01 -7.45 14.08
N ARG A 192 -18.54 -8.71 13.99
CA ARG A 192 -19.35 -9.92 13.77
C ARG A 192 -20.55 -10.06 14.70
N TYR A 193 -20.40 -9.66 15.96
CA TYR A 193 -21.45 -9.78 16.97
C TYR A 193 -21.99 -8.42 17.43
N LEU A 194 -21.24 -7.33 17.23
CA LEU A 194 -21.68 -5.99 17.58
C LEU A 194 -22.61 -5.36 16.52
N ARG A 195 -22.40 -5.57 15.22
CA ARG A 195 -23.24 -4.96 14.17
C ARG A 195 -24.74 -5.23 14.38
N PRO A 196 -25.17 -6.47 14.70
CA PRO A 196 -26.58 -6.72 15.04
C PRO A 196 -27.09 -5.91 16.23
N LEU A 197 -26.26 -5.64 17.23
CA LEU A 197 -26.63 -4.86 18.43
C LEU A 197 -26.81 -3.38 18.09
N VAL A 198 -25.89 -2.81 17.31
CA VAL A 198 -25.99 -1.41 16.84
C VAL A 198 -27.27 -1.21 16.01
N ALA A 199 -27.58 -2.19 15.15
CA ALA A 199 -28.79 -2.18 14.34
C ALA A 199 -30.08 -2.39 15.17
N ASP A 200 -30.06 -3.27 16.19
CA ASP A 200 -31.21 -3.52 17.10
C ASP A 200 -31.65 -2.25 17.84
N VAL A 201 -30.67 -1.46 18.29
CA VAL A 201 -30.91 -0.20 19.02
C VAL A 201 -31.21 0.97 18.08
N ALA A 202 -31.03 0.77 16.76
CA ALA A 202 -31.19 1.78 15.71
C ALA A 202 -30.34 3.05 15.95
N VAL A 203 -29.05 2.85 16.29
CA VAL A 203 -28.14 3.94 16.68
C VAL A 203 -28.04 5.01 15.59
N VAL A 204 -27.79 4.63 14.34
CA VAL A 204 -27.63 5.57 13.22
C VAL A 204 -28.91 6.41 13.00
N ALA A 205 -30.08 5.77 12.98
CA ALA A 205 -31.36 6.47 12.84
C ALA A 205 -31.59 7.49 13.97
N LYS A 206 -31.28 7.13 15.22
CA LYS A 206 -31.38 8.03 16.37
C LYS A 206 -30.40 9.21 16.26
N CYS A 207 -29.19 8.96 15.77
CA CYS A 207 -28.19 10.01 15.58
C CYS A 207 -28.59 11.00 14.46
N HIS A 208 -29.09 10.54 13.31
CA HIS A 208 -29.60 11.41 12.24
C HIS A 208 -30.74 12.33 12.68
N LEU A 209 -31.58 11.86 13.60
CA LEU A 209 -32.71 12.61 14.14
C LEU A 209 -32.35 13.49 15.34
N SER A 210 -31.11 13.39 15.85
CA SER A 210 -30.65 14.19 16.98
C SER A 210 -30.51 15.67 16.60
N ALA A 211 -30.72 16.55 17.58
CA ALA A 211 -30.48 17.98 17.38
C ALA A 211 -29.00 18.26 17.08
N LEU A 212 -28.07 17.46 17.61
CA LEU A 212 -26.63 17.64 17.43
C LEU A 212 -26.24 17.46 15.96
N TYR A 213 -26.78 16.45 15.27
CA TYR A 213 -26.47 16.19 13.85
C TYR A 213 -26.79 17.38 12.93
N ARG A 214 -27.82 18.17 13.25
CA ARG A 214 -28.24 19.34 12.44
C ARG A 214 -27.59 20.65 12.87
N HIS A 215 -26.91 20.66 14.02
CA HIS A 215 -26.36 21.86 14.62
C HIS A 215 -24.96 22.15 14.07
N GLU A 216 -24.59 23.43 13.91
CA GLU A 216 -23.28 23.82 13.36
C GLU A 216 -22.10 23.26 14.18
N LYS A 217 -22.16 23.36 15.52
CA LYS A 217 -21.19 22.70 16.43
C LYS A 217 -21.15 21.17 16.32
N GLY A 218 -22.16 20.53 15.76
CA GLY A 218 -22.22 19.08 15.60
C GLY A 218 -21.73 18.58 14.25
N LYS A 219 -21.06 19.42 13.44
CA LYS A 219 -20.53 19.04 12.12
C LYS A 219 -19.63 17.81 12.17
N LEU A 220 -18.67 17.76 13.11
CA LEU A 220 -17.79 16.59 13.30
C LEU A 220 -18.60 15.35 13.71
N PHE A 221 -19.53 15.49 14.66
CA PHE A 221 -20.44 14.41 15.03
C PHE A 221 -21.24 13.89 13.83
N ALA A 222 -21.77 14.76 12.96
CA ALA A 222 -22.50 14.36 11.77
C ALA A 222 -21.64 13.55 10.79
N GLN A 223 -20.41 14.00 10.53
CA GLN A 223 -19.45 13.27 9.70
C GLN A 223 -19.09 11.90 10.29
N LEU A 224 -18.94 11.79 11.61
CA LEU A 224 -18.70 10.52 12.29
C LEU A 224 -19.92 9.59 12.20
N VAL A 225 -21.14 10.12 12.28
CA VAL A 225 -22.38 9.34 12.10
C VAL A 225 -22.48 8.81 10.68
N ASP A 226 -22.17 9.61 9.66
CA ASP A 226 -22.15 9.17 8.26
C ASP A 226 -21.09 8.07 8.04
N LEU A 227 -19.93 8.18 8.69
CA LEU A 227 -18.89 7.14 8.67
C LEU A 227 -19.33 5.85 9.40
N LEU A 228 -20.06 5.97 10.50
CA LEU A 228 -20.66 4.83 11.20
C LEU A 228 -21.69 4.14 10.32
N GLN A 229 -22.56 4.89 9.63
CA GLN A 229 -23.53 4.35 8.68
C GLN A 229 -22.84 3.59 7.56
N PHE A 230 -21.74 4.12 7.03
CA PHE A 230 -20.92 3.45 6.02
C PHE A 230 -20.43 2.08 6.51
N TYR A 231 -19.85 2.00 7.71
CA TYR A 231 -19.41 0.71 8.25
C TYR A 231 -20.57 -0.20 8.62
N GLU A 232 -21.70 0.29 9.15
CA GLU A 232 -22.87 -0.54 9.44
C GLU A 232 -23.40 -1.23 8.16
N GLY A 233 -23.46 -0.49 7.05
CA GLY A 233 -23.88 -0.97 5.73
C GLY A 233 -22.78 -1.59 4.86
N PHE A 234 -21.57 -1.78 5.39
CA PHE A 234 -20.43 -2.24 4.60
C PHE A 234 -20.69 -3.61 3.94
N GLU A 235 -20.34 -3.73 2.66
CA GLU A 235 -20.63 -4.87 1.77
C GLU A 235 -19.72 -6.09 2.05
N ILE A 236 -19.88 -6.69 3.23
CA ILE A 236 -19.12 -7.85 3.70
C ILE A 236 -20.02 -8.91 4.34
N ASN A 237 -19.65 -10.18 4.18
CA ASN A 237 -20.18 -11.25 5.02
C ASN A 237 -19.51 -11.22 6.39
N ASP A 238 -20.22 -10.75 7.42
CA ASP A 238 -19.69 -10.63 8.80
C ASP A 238 -19.12 -11.94 9.39
N HIS A 239 -19.54 -13.10 8.88
CA HIS A 239 -19.07 -14.37 9.40
C HIS A 239 -17.91 -14.98 8.62
N VAL A 240 -17.88 -14.83 7.30
CA VAL A 240 -16.79 -15.39 6.49
C VAL A 240 -15.66 -14.37 6.33
N GLY A 241 -15.97 -13.08 6.36
CA GLY A 241 -15.05 -11.99 6.05
C GLY A 241 -14.87 -11.74 4.55
N THR A 242 -15.68 -12.38 3.70
CA THR A 242 -15.64 -12.21 2.24
C THR A 242 -16.41 -10.98 1.82
N GLN A 243 -15.86 -10.22 0.87
CA GLN A 243 -16.54 -9.11 0.22
C GLN A 243 -17.77 -9.63 -0.54
N LEU A 244 -18.89 -8.93 -0.44
CA LEU A 244 -20.07 -9.21 -1.24
C LEU A 244 -19.89 -8.64 -2.66
N THR A 245 -20.32 -9.40 -3.65
CA THR A 245 -20.36 -8.93 -5.05
C THR A 245 -21.53 -7.98 -5.27
N ASP A 246 -21.43 -7.12 -6.30
CA ASP A 246 -22.49 -6.16 -6.64
C ASP A 246 -23.84 -6.87 -6.88
N ASP A 247 -23.81 -8.07 -7.46
CA ASP A 247 -24.99 -8.92 -7.70
C ASP A 247 -25.58 -9.47 -6.40
N GLU A 248 -24.75 -9.92 -5.45
CA GLU A 248 -25.21 -10.39 -4.13
C GLU A 248 -25.85 -9.26 -3.31
N VAL A 249 -25.24 -8.06 -3.35
CA VAL A 249 -25.79 -6.86 -2.68
C VAL A 249 -27.15 -6.50 -3.27
N LEU A 250 -27.27 -6.50 -4.60
CA LEU A 250 -28.51 -6.20 -5.30
C LEU A 250 -29.60 -7.23 -5.02
N GLN A 251 -29.24 -8.53 -5.07
CA GLN A 251 -30.16 -9.62 -4.78
C GLN A 251 -30.67 -9.53 -3.33
N SER A 252 -29.78 -9.29 -2.36
CA SER A 252 -30.15 -9.11 -0.95
C SER A 252 -31.11 -7.92 -0.75
N HIS A 253 -30.89 -6.81 -1.46
CA HIS A 253 -31.80 -5.67 -1.47
C HIS A 253 -33.19 -6.04 -2.03
N TYR A 254 -33.24 -6.77 -3.15
CA TYR A 254 -34.50 -7.21 -3.75
C TYR A 254 -35.25 -8.21 -2.89
N ASP A 255 -34.58 -9.22 -2.33
CA ASP A 255 -35.21 -10.22 -1.46
C ASP A 255 -35.83 -9.58 -0.21
N ARG A 256 -35.14 -8.60 0.37
CA ARG A 256 -35.62 -7.82 1.51
C ARG A 256 -36.86 -6.99 1.15
N LEU A 257 -36.84 -6.24 0.05
CA LEU A 257 -37.99 -5.45 -0.41
C LEU A 257 -39.16 -6.35 -0.81
N GLN A 258 -38.92 -7.45 -1.51
CA GLN A 258 -39.95 -8.41 -1.91
C GLN A 258 -40.61 -9.04 -0.67
N SER A 259 -39.84 -9.40 0.34
CA SER A 259 -40.36 -9.90 1.62
C SER A 259 -41.26 -8.87 2.30
N PHE A 260 -40.86 -7.59 2.28
CA PHE A 260 -41.71 -6.50 2.77
C PHE A 260 -42.98 -6.31 1.94
N GLN A 261 -42.90 -6.35 0.61
CA GLN A 261 -44.07 -6.25 -0.27
C GLN A 261 -45.06 -7.39 -0.03
N LEU A 262 -44.58 -8.63 0.15
CA LEU A 262 -45.43 -9.78 0.48
C LEU A 262 -46.11 -9.62 1.85
N LEU A 263 -45.38 -9.12 2.85
CA LEU A 263 -45.95 -8.81 4.16
C LEU A 263 -46.99 -7.70 4.08
N ALA A 264 -46.68 -6.61 3.37
CA ALA A 264 -47.60 -5.50 3.15
C ALA A 264 -48.88 -5.95 2.42
N PHE A 265 -48.75 -6.76 1.37
CA PHE A 265 -49.89 -7.31 0.62
C PHE A 265 -50.82 -8.15 1.50
N LYS A 266 -50.24 -9.02 2.34
CA LYS A 266 -51.00 -9.99 3.15
C LYS A 266 -51.56 -9.39 4.45
N LYS A 267 -50.85 -8.43 5.06
CA LYS A 267 -51.09 -8.00 6.45
C LYS A 267 -51.37 -6.51 6.62
N VAL A 268 -51.21 -5.68 5.58
CA VAL A 268 -51.39 -4.22 5.67
C VAL A 268 -52.16 -3.68 4.45
N PRO A 269 -53.52 -3.71 4.46
CA PRO A 269 -54.34 -3.34 3.31
C PRO A 269 -54.05 -1.95 2.74
N LYS A 270 -53.74 -0.97 3.59
CA LYS A 270 -53.39 0.41 3.19
C LYS A 270 -52.11 0.50 2.34
N LEU A 271 -51.20 -0.47 2.46
CA LEU A 271 -49.96 -0.53 1.69
C LEU A 271 -50.08 -1.41 0.44
N ARG A 272 -51.28 -1.81 0.01
CA ARG A 272 -51.45 -2.66 -1.18
C ARG A 272 -50.90 -2.02 -2.46
N GLY A 273 -50.97 -0.69 -2.58
CA GLY A 273 -50.34 0.05 -3.68
C GLY A 273 -48.80 -0.01 -3.65
N LEU A 274 -48.18 -0.03 -2.47
CA LEU A 274 -46.74 -0.24 -2.31
C LEU A 274 -46.35 -1.69 -2.62
N ALA A 275 -47.17 -2.64 -2.18
CA ALA A 275 -46.94 -4.07 -2.37
C ALA A 275 -46.97 -4.51 -3.84
N LEU A 276 -47.69 -3.79 -4.70
CA LEU A 276 -47.80 -4.07 -6.13
C LEU A 276 -46.87 -3.20 -7.00
N ALA A 277 -46.14 -2.25 -6.40
CA ALA A 277 -45.21 -1.40 -7.13
C ALA A 277 -43.97 -2.20 -7.56
N ASN A 278 -43.33 -1.77 -8.65
CA ASN A 278 -41.99 -2.25 -8.97
C ASN A 278 -40.98 -1.70 -7.93
N ILE A 279 -39.94 -2.48 -7.64
CA ILE A 279 -38.91 -2.12 -6.64
C ILE A 279 -38.27 -0.75 -6.95
N GLY A 280 -38.03 -0.45 -8.23
CA GLY A 280 -37.45 0.83 -8.65
C GLY A 280 -38.31 2.07 -8.34
N ALA A 281 -39.60 1.92 -8.06
CA ALA A 281 -40.48 3.03 -7.66
C ALA A 281 -40.59 3.21 -6.13
N ILE A 282 -40.02 2.29 -5.34
CA ILE A 282 -40.12 2.29 -3.87
C ILE A 282 -38.76 2.20 -3.17
N ASN A 283 -37.66 2.10 -3.91
CA ASN A 283 -36.31 1.99 -3.35
C ASN A 283 -35.65 3.34 -3.07
N LYS A 284 -36.24 4.46 -3.51
CA LYS A 284 -35.79 5.82 -3.18
C LYS A 284 -36.41 6.29 -1.86
N ARG A 285 -35.59 6.92 -1.04
CA ARG A 285 -35.96 7.51 0.26
C ARG A 285 -37.24 8.34 0.24
N ASN A 286 -37.33 9.30 -0.68
CA ASN A 286 -38.48 10.20 -0.81
C ASN A 286 -39.76 9.47 -1.23
N ASP A 287 -39.65 8.48 -2.12
CA ASP A 287 -40.80 7.73 -2.63
C ASP A 287 -41.33 6.77 -1.55
N LEU A 288 -40.44 6.08 -0.84
CA LEU A 288 -40.80 5.19 0.25
C LEU A 288 -41.47 5.96 1.41
N SER A 289 -40.90 7.09 1.82
CA SER A 289 -41.47 7.93 2.88
C SER A 289 -42.89 8.39 2.56
N LYS A 290 -43.13 8.87 1.32
CA LYS A 290 -44.47 9.26 0.83
C LYS A 290 -45.48 8.11 0.83
N LYS A 291 -45.05 6.87 0.59
CA LYS A 291 -45.94 5.70 0.61
C LYS A 291 -46.25 5.23 2.03
N LEU A 292 -45.30 5.40 2.96
CA LEU A 292 -45.47 5.04 4.38
C LEU A 292 -46.34 6.05 5.13
N SER A 293 -46.38 7.33 4.72
CA SER A 293 -47.16 8.38 5.38
C SER A 293 -48.68 8.17 5.37
N ILE A 294 -49.19 7.17 4.63
CA ILE A 294 -50.61 6.78 4.60
C ILE A 294 -51.01 6.04 5.90
N LEU A 295 -50.04 5.49 6.63
CA LEU A 295 -50.27 4.76 7.87
C LEU A 295 -50.49 5.71 9.05
N SER A 296 -51.41 5.34 9.95
CA SER A 296 -51.52 6.02 11.25
C SER A 296 -50.33 5.67 12.16
N PRO A 297 -50.00 6.49 13.17
CA PRO A 297 -48.89 6.23 14.09
C PRO A 297 -48.94 4.83 14.74
N LYS A 298 -50.13 4.37 15.12
CA LYS A 298 -50.33 3.02 15.69
C LYS A 298 -50.08 1.90 14.68
N GLU A 299 -50.54 2.06 13.44
CA GLU A 299 -50.31 1.09 12.37
C GLU A 299 -48.83 1.03 11.96
N LEU A 300 -48.15 2.17 11.97
CA LEU A 300 -46.73 2.26 11.70
C LEU A 300 -45.92 1.59 12.82
N LYS A 301 -46.25 1.83 14.09
CA LYS A 301 -45.63 1.15 15.24
C LYS A 301 -45.81 -0.36 15.16
N ASP A 302 -47.03 -0.85 14.92
CA ASP A 302 -47.30 -2.28 14.73
C ASP A 302 -46.51 -2.88 13.55
N LEU A 303 -46.38 -2.13 12.44
CA LEU A 303 -45.60 -2.58 11.29
C LEU A 303 -44.11 -2.73 11.63
N VAL A 304 -43.51 -1.72 12.25
CA VAL A 304 -42.06 -1.68 12.51
C VAL A 304 -41.67 -2.60 13.68
N CYS A 305 -42.38 -2.53 14.81
CA CYS A 305 -42.02 -3.23 16.04
C CYS A 305 -42.52 -4.68 16.07
N CYS A 306 -43.74 -4.94 15.59
CA CYS A 306 -44.37 -6.26 15.74
C CYS A 306 -44.23 -7.15 14.49
N LYS A 307 -44.50 -6.58 13.30
CA LYS A 307 -44.53 -7.34 12.04
C LYS A 307 -43.15 -7.52 11.42
N LEU A 308 -42.38 -6.43 11.29
CA LEU A 308 -41.03 -6.45 10.74
C LEU A 308 -39.98 -6.67 11.82
N LYS A 309 -40.29 -6.30 13.07
CA LYS A 309 -39.41 -6.44 14.24
C LYS A 309 -38.03 -5.81 14.04
N LEU A 310 -38.01 -4.63 13.41
CA LEU A 310 -36.77 -3.87 13.16
C LEU A 310 -36.26 -3.20 14.44
N VAL A 311 -37.18 -2.83 15.35
CA VAL A 311 -36.91 -2.19 16.65
C VAL A 311 -37.81 -2.82 17.71
N SER A 312 -37.35 -2.85 18.96
CA SER A 312 -38.16 -3.34 20.09
C SER A 312 -39.41 -2.49 20.33
N GLU A 313 -40.49 -3.12 20.77
CA GLU A 313 -41.69 -2.40 21.24
C GLU A 313 -41.41 -1.59 22.51
N ASP A 314 -40.47 -2.06 23.33
CA ASP A 314 -40.01 -1.41 24.56
C ASP A 314 -39.01 -0.25 24.30
N ASP A 315 -38.68 0.04 23.04
CA ASP A 315 -37.76 1.13 22.74
C ASP A 315 -38.38 2.49 23.11
N PRO A 316 -37.64 3.38 23.81
CA PRO A 316 -38.17 4.68 24.23
C PRO A 316 -38.64 5.57 23.08
N TRP A 317 -38.12 5.37 21.85
CA TRP A 317 -38.48 6.14 20.67
C TRP A 317 -39.55 5.44 19.82
N SER A 318 -40.05 4.27 20.22
CA SER A 318 -41.03 3.48 19.44
C SER A 318 -42.38 4.18 19.20
N ASP A 319 -42.67 5.27 19.92
CA ASP A 319 -43.88 6.09 19.72
C ASP A 319 -43.67 7.27 18.74
N ARG A 320 -42.43 7.56 18.34
CA ARG A 320 -42.08 8.66 17.44
C ARG A 320 -42.24 8.29 15.97
N VAL A 321 -43.15 8.97 15.27
CA VAL A 321 -43.46 8.69 13.84
C VAL A 321 -42.24 8.96 12.94
N ASP A 322 -41.52 10.05 13.17
CA ASP A 322 -40.32 10.42 12.42
C ASP A 322 -39.22 9.36 12.57
N PHE A 323 -39.01 8.84 13.78
CA PHE A 323 -38.10 7.73 14.04
C PHE A 323 -38.50 6.43 13.34
N LEU A 324 -39.77 6.04 13.41
CA LEU A 324 -40.24 4.83 12.75
C LEU A 324 -40.14 4.92 11.22
N ILE A 325 -40.38 6.10 10.63
CA ILE A 325 -40.16 6.34 9.20
C ILE A 325 -38.67 6.24 8.87
N GLU A 326 -37.80 6.86 9.67
CA GLU A 326 -36.35 6.83 9.46
C GLU A 326 -35.80 5.40 9.45
N VAL A 327 -36.19 4.58 10.43
CA VAL A 327 -35.81 3.16 10.51
C VAL A 327 -36.25 2.39 9.27
N MET A 328 -37.49 2.59 8.82
CA MET A 328 -38.01 1.94 7.61
C MET A 328 -37.25 2.37 6.36
N VAL A 329 -37.04 3.67 6.21
CA VAL A 329 -36.36 4.23 5.04
C VAL A 329 -34.91 3.76 4.99
N SER A 330 -34.16 3.90 6.08
CA SER A 330 -32.77 3.49 6.16
C SER A 330 -32.60 1.98 5.91
N PHE A 331 -33.56 1.16 6.37
CA PHE A 331 -33.50 -0.28 6.17
C PHE A 331 -33.84 -0.73 4.74
N PHE A 332 -34.66 0.00 3.99
CA PHE A 332 -35.15 -0.42 2.66
C PHE A 332 -34.65 0.43 1.49
N GLU A 333 -33.99 1.56 1.73
CA GLU A 333 -33.44 2.39 0.67
C GLU A 333 -32.35 1.64 -0.12
N LYS A 334 -32.26 1.93 -1.43
CA LYS A 334 -31.16 1.43 -2.24
C LYS A 334 -29.89 2.14 -1.78
N GLN A 335 -28.96 1.38 -1.21
CA GLN A 335 -27.63 1.88 -0.91
C GLN A 335 -26.85 2.09 -2.21
N ARG A 336 -26.14 3.21 -2.27
CA ARG A 336 -25.19 3.49 -3.35
C ARG A 336 -24.01 2.54 -3.20
N SER A 337 -23.57 1.92 -4.31
CA SER A 337 -22.41 1.03 -4.23
C SER A 337 -21.15 1.82 -3.87
N GLN A 338 -20.20 1.16 -3.21
CA GLN A 338 -18.94 1.80 -2.81
C GLN A 338 -18.17 2.33 -4.02
N LYS A 339 -18.17 1.58 -5.14
CA LYS A 339 -17.58 2.00 -6.43
C LYS A 339 -18.22 3.28 -6.97
N GLU A 340 -19.56 3.35 -6.99
CA GLU A 340 -20.28 4.54 -7.47
C GLU A 340 -19.97 5.78 -6.61
N ALA A 341 -19.84 5.61 -5.29
CA ALA A 341 -19.51 6.70 -4.38
C ALA A 341 -18.13 7.28 -4.69
N ILE A 342 -17.11 6.44 -4.83
CA ILE A 342 -15.72 6.86 -5.09
C ILE A 342 -15.58 7.47 -6.48
N ASN A 343 -16.24 6.91 -7.50
CA ASN A 343 -16.17 7.43 -8.86
C ASN A 343 -16.81 8.83 -8.99
N ALA A 344 -17.66 9.23 -8.05
CA ALA A 344 -18.19 10.59 -7.98
C ALA A 344 -17.40 11.55 -7.09
N LEU A 345 -16.36 11.08 -6.39
CA LEU A 345 -15.49 11.96 -5.64
C LEU A 345 -14.46 12.63 -6.58
N PRO A 346 -14.31 13.96 -6.50
CA PRO A 346 -13.19 14.65 -7.11
C PRO A 346 -11.84 14.17 -6.56
N LEU A 347 -10.84 14.10 -7.43
CA LEU A 347 -9.47 13.78 -7.03
C LEU A 347 -8.72 14.98 -6.46
N TYR A 348 -9.09 16.18 -6.90
CA TYR A 348 -8.52 17.42 -6.40
C TYR A 348 -9.34 17.96 -5.23
N PRO A 349 -8.68 18.55 -4.22
CA PRO A 349 -9.40 19.28 -3.19
C PRO A 349 -10.01 20.57 -3.73
N ASN A 350 -11.11 20.98 -3.09
CA ASN A 350 -11.76 22.27 -3.27
C ASN A 350 -11.74 23.06 -1.96
N GLU A 351 -12.18 24.31 -2.02
CA GLU A 351 -12.18 25.23 -0.89
C GLU A 351 -12.99 24.75 0.32
N GLN A 352 -14.04 23.94 0.13
CA GLN A 352 -14.88 23.50 1.24
C GLN A 352 -14.15 22.49 2.13
N ILE A 353 -13.31 21.64 1.52
CA ILE A 353 -12.58 20.57 2.23
C ILE A 353 -11.27 21.10 2.84
N MET A 354 -10.57 22.01 2.15
CA MET A 354 -9.24 22.50 2.57
C MET A 354 -9.22 23.11 3.98
N TRP A 355 -10.29 23.81 4.38
CA TRP A 355 -10.40 24.49 5.67
C TRP A 355 -11.31 23.79 6.67
N ASP A 356 -11.73 22.56 6.39
CA ASP A 356 -12.49 21.76 7.34
C ASP A 356 -11.55 21.03 8.31
N GLU A 357 -11.32 21.60 9.50
CA GLU A 357 -10.34 21.08 10.47
C GLU A 357 -10.69 19.69 11.04
N SER A 358 -11.94 19.24 10.88
CA SER A 358 -12.41 17.90 11.25
C SER A 358 -11.79 16.79 10.40
N VAL A 359 -11.40 17.10 9.16
CA VAL A 359 -10.86 16.16 8.16
C VAL A 359 -9.49 16.60 7.62
N VAL A 360 -9.19 17.89 7.66
CA VAL A 360 -7.87 18.48 7.34
C VAL A 360 -7.39 19.28 8.55
N PRO A 361 -6.92 18.58 9.61
CA PRO A 361 -6.49 19.21 10.86
C PRO A 361 -5.29 20.14 10.66
N SER A 362 -5.16 21.16 11.52
CA SER A 362 -3.96 21.99 11.56
C SER A 362 -2.78 21.23 12.19
N ILE A 363 -1.55 21.72 11.97
CA ILE A 363 -0.34 21.12 12.55
C ILE A 363 -0.32 21.17 14.09
N ASN A 364 -1.13 22.05 14.69
CA ASN A 364 -1.23 22.24 16.15
C ASN A 364 -2.27 21.30 16.79
N TYR A 365 -2.72 20.27 16.08
CA TYR A 365 -3.65 19.29 16.63
C TYR A 365 -3.07 18.61 17.88
N SER A 366 -3.77 18.74 19.00
CA SER A 366 -3.31 18.29 20.32
C SER A 366 -3.50 16.79 20.60
N GLY A 367 -4.22 16.06 19.73
CA GLY A 367 -4.60 14.66 19.97
C GLY A 367 -5.77 14.49 20.95
N GLU A 368 -6.33 15.57 21.51
CA GLU A 368 -7.38 15.49 22.52
C GLU A 368 -8.79 15.34 21.94
N GLY A 369 -9.04 15.88 20.74
CA GLY A 369 -10.30 15.76 20.00
C GLY A 369 -10.37 14.51 19.11
N CYS A 370 -11.53 14.22 18.55
CA CYS A 370 -11.68 13.23 17.48
C CYS A 370 -11.47 13.89 16.11
N LEU A 371 -11.20 13.09 15.10
CA LEU A 371 -11.21 13.51 13.70
C LEU A 371 -12.07 12.55 12.89
N ALA A 372 -12.74 13.05 11.84
CA ALA A 372 -13.52 12.23 10.91
C ALA A 372 -12.61 11.55 9.86
N LEU A 373 -11.53 10.93 10.35
CA LEU A 373 -10.51 10.26 9.54
C LEU A 373 -10.58 8.75 9.74
N PRO A 374 -10.38 7.95 8.69
CA PRO A 374 -10.17 6.52 8.86
C PRO A 374 -8.82 6.26 9.54
N LYS A 375 -8.66 5.07 10.12
CA LYS A 375 -7.42 4.65 10.80
C LYS A 375 -6.80 3.46 10.09
N LEU A 376 -5.48 3.48 9.93
CA LEU A 376 -4.68 2.32 9.52
C LEU A 376 -4.46 1.44 10.76
N ASN A 377 -5.39 0.51 10.96
CA ASN A 377 -5.31 -0.50 12.00
C ASN A 377 -4.49 -1.70 11.51
N LEU A 378 -4.28 -2.68 12.39
CA LEU A 378 -3.66 -3.95 12.00
C LEU A 378 -4.51 -4.75 11.00
N GLN A 379 -5.83 -4.60 11.06
CA GLN A 379 -6.81 -5.35 10.28
C GLN A 379 -7.69 -4.44 9.42
N PHE A 380 -8.10 -4.97 8.27
CA PHE A 380 -9.03 -4.32 7.32
C PHE A 380 -10.14 -5.29 6.93
N LEU A 381 -11.38 -4.82 6.78
CA LEU A 381 -12.52 -5.70 6.49
C LEU A 381 -12.35 -6.45 5.18
N THR A 382 -11.98 -5.75 4.11
CA THR A 382 -11.74 -6.28 2.76
C THR A 382 -10.61 -5.50 2.08
N LEU A 383 -10.15 -5.95 0.91
CA LEU A 383 -9.22 -5.15 0.10
C LEU A 383 -9.83 -3.80 -0.30
N HIS A 384 -11.14 -3.73 -0.49
CA HIS A 384 -11.83 -2.48 -0.79
C HIS A 384 -11.81 -1.50 0.39
N ASP A 385 -12.04 -1.98 1.62
CA ASP A 385 -11.88 -1.18 2.85
C ASP A 385 -10.45 -0.63 2.95
N TYR A 386 -9.46 -1.51 2.81
CA TYR A 386 -8.05 -1.14 2.79
C TYR A 386 -7.75 -0.02 1.78
N LEU A 387 -8.19 -0.17 0.53
CA LEU A 387 -7.97 0.82 -0.52
C LEU A 387 -8.69 2.14 -0.22
N LEU A 388 -9.92 2.08 0.31
CA LEU A 388 -10.71 3.26 0.62
C LEU A 388 -10.10 4.10 1.75
N ARG A 389 -9.62 3.45 2.82
CA ARG A 389 -8.95 4.16 3.92
C ARG A 389 -7.69 4.86 3.42
N ASN A 390 -6.87 4.16 2.65
CA ASN A 390 -5.66 4.74 2.05
C ASN A 390 -6.01 5.87 1.06
N PHE A 391 -7.04 5.71 0.22
CA PHE A 391 -7.50 6.76 -0.69
C PHE A 391 -7.86 8.03 0.07
N ASN A 392 -8.68 7.92 1.12
CA ASN A 392 -9.13 9.06 1.89
C ASN A 392 -7.99 9.73 2.66
N LEU A 393 -7.13 8.98 3.33
CA LEU A 393 -5.99 9.54 4.07
C LEU A 393 -5.03 10.26 3.13
N PHE A 394 -4.66 9.63 2.03
CA PHE A 394 -3.74 10.19 1.07
C PHE A 394 -4.33 11.44 0.39
N ARG A 395 -5.63 11.45 0.09
CA ARG A 395 -6.34 12.62 -0.44
C ARG A 395 -6.36 13.78 0.56
N LEU A 396 -6.64 13.51 1.83
CA LEU A 396 -6.76 14.56 2.87
C LEU A 396 -5.39 15.08 3.33
N GLU A 397 -4.37 14.23 3.38
CA GLU A 397 -3.00 14.65 3.68
C GLU A 397 -2.42 15.51 2.55
N SER A 398 -2.58 15.09 1.29
CA SER A 398 -2.18 15.92 0.15
C SER A 398 -2.97 17.25 0.09
N THR A 399 -4.23 17.26 0.54
CA THR A 399 -5.03 18.49 0.68
C THR A 399 -4.39 19.48 1.67
N TYR A 400 -3.86 18.99 2.79
CA TYR A 400 -3.11 19.82 3.75
C TYR A 400 -1.87 20.44 3.07
N GLU A 401 -1.10 19.65 2.33
CA GLU A 401 0.08 20.18 1.64
C GLU A 401 -0.27 21.27 0.63
N ILE A 402 -1.33 21.06 -0.16
CA ILE A 402 -1.82 22.02 -1.14
C ILE A 402 -2.30 23.30 -0.44
N ARG A 403 -2.97 23.18 0.70
CA ARG A 403 -3.38 24.32 1.52
C ARG A 403 -2.18 25.15 2.00
N GLU A 404 -1.08 24.51 2.38
CA GLU A 404 0.16 25.21 2.77
C GLU A 404 0.82 25.89 1.56
N ASP A 405 0.88 25.22 0.41
CA ASP A 405 1.42 25.80 -0.83
C ASP A 405 0.62 27.07 -1.24
N ILE A 406 -0.71 27.06 -1.09
CA ILE A 406 -1.56 28.23 -1.35
C ILE A 406 -1.26 29.36 -0.35
N GLN A 407 -1.16 29.04 0.94
CA GLN A 407 -0.84 30.02 1.99
C GLN A 407 0.55 30.63 1.82
N GLU A 408 1.51 29.87 1.27
CA GLU A 408 2.84 30.38 0.94
C GLU A 408 2.79 31.26 -0.32
N ALA A 409 2.11 30.80 -1.38
CA ALA A 409 2.17 31.44 -2.70
C ALA A 409 1.33 32.71 -2.82
N VAL A 410 0.11 32.72 -2.27
CA VAL A 410 -0.88 33.79 -2.49
C VAL A 410 -0.48 35.15 -1.89
N PRO A 411 0.03 35.25 -0.64
CA PRO A 411 0.38 36.54 -0.04
C PRO A 411 1.41 37.35 -0.85
N HIS A 412 2.29 36.67 -1.58
CA HIS A 412 3.32 37.31 -2.41
C HIS A 412 2.77 38.00 -3.65
N LEU A 413 1.54 37.70 -4.08
CA LEU A 413 0.90 38.30 -5.25
C LEU A 413 0.38 39.71 -4.98
N LEU A 414 0.16 40.08 -3.71
CA LEU A 414 -0.35 41.39 -3.27
C LEU A 414 -1.60 41.80 -4.09
N ALA A 415 -2.66 41.00 -3.96
CA ALA A 415 -3.94 41.24 -4.63
C ALA A 415 -4.61 42.52 -4.08
N TYR A 416 -5.19 43.32 -4.97
CA TYR A 416 -5.96 44.53 -4.64
C TYR A 416 -7.08 44.73 -5.66
N ILE A 417 -8.09 45.53 -5.31
CA ILE A 417 -9.14 45.94 -6.26
C ILE A 417 -8.67 47.21 -6.98
N ASN A 418 -8.67 47.19 -8.31
CA ASN A 418 -8.30 48.34 -9.14
C ASN A 418 -9.44 49.38 -9.20
N ASN A 419 -9.21 50.50 -9.91
CA ASN A 419 -10.20 51.58 -10.04
C ASN A 419 -11.47 51.16 -10.81
N GLU A 420 -11.41 50.04 -11.54
CA GLU A 420 -12.51 49.49 -12.34
C GLU A 420 -13.31 48.43 -11.54
N GLY A 421 -12.91 48.13 -10.30
CA GLY A 421 -13.56 47.14 -9.45
C GLY A 421 -13.08 45.71 -9.68
N GLU A 422 -12.05 45.50 -10.49
CA GLU A 422 -11.48 44.19 -10.82
C GLU A 422 -10.29 43.85 -9.92
N THR A 423 -10.07 42.55 -9.68
CA THR A 423 -8.88 42.09 -8.96
C THR A 423 -7.63 42.28 -9.83
N ALA A 424 -6.63 42.99 -9.30
CA ALA A 424 -5.32 43.14 -9.90
C ALA A 424 -4.21 42.73 -8.91
N PHE A 425 -3.02 42.46 -9.44
CA PHE A 425 -1.87 41.96 -8.68
C PHE A 425 -0.66 42.89 -8.86
N ARG A 426 -0.03 43.31 -7.75
CA ARG A 426 1.19 44.15 -7.75
C ARG A 426 2.46 43.38 -7.42
N GLY A 427 2.31 42.26 -6.71
CA GLY A 427 3.41 41.40 -6.31
C GLY A 427 3.69 40.30 -7.33
N TRP A 428 4.61 39.40 -6.98
CA TRP A 428 4.96 38.25 -7.78
C TRP A 428 5.22 37.06 -6.87
N SER A 429 4.78 35.87 -7.30
CA SER A 429 5.05 34.61 -6.61
C SER A 429 5.86 33.70 -7.53
N ARG A 430 6.87 33.01 -6.99
CA ARG A 430 7.63 32.01 -7.76
C ARG A 430 6.75 30.87 -8.26
N MET A 431 5.72 30.53 -7.48
CA MET A 431 4.86 29.35 -7.66
C MET A 431 3.48 29.67 -8.25
N ALA A 432 3.09 30.94 -8.33
CA ALA A 432 1.79 31.36 -8.86
C ALA A 432 1.91 32.54 -9.83
N VAL A 433 1.12 32.52 -10.90
CA VAL A 433 1.11 33.50 -11.98
C VAL A 433 -0.32 33.97 -12.30
N PRO A 434 -0.55 35.26 -12.59
CA PRO A 434 -1.85 35.73 -13.06
C PRO A 434 -2.26 35.12 -14.40
N ILE A 435 -3.52 34.72 -14.47
CA ILE A 435 -4.16 34.21 -15.70
C ILE A 435 -4.54 35.41 -16.56
N LYS A 436 -4.21 35.36 -17.86
CA LYS A 436 -4.67 36.33 -18.85
C LYS A 436 -6.01 35.93 -19.45
N GLU A 437 -6.17 34.64 -19.74
CA GLU A 437 -7.38 34.08 -20.33
C GLU A 437 -7.57 32.64 -19.84
N PHE A 438 -8.81 32.30 -19.53
CA PHE A 438 -9.24 30.94 -19.22
C PHE A 438 -10.48 30.62 -20.05
N LYS A 439 -10.49 29.45 -20.69
CA LYS A 439 -11.64 29.02 -21.49
C LYS A 439 -11.78 27.51 -21.48
N ILE A 440 -13.00 27.02 -21.24
CA ILE A 440 -13.34 25.61 -21.46
C ILE A 440 -13.46 25.36 -22.97
N THR A 441 -12.68 24.42 -23.48
CA THR A 441 -12.58 24.11 -24.91
C THR A 441 -13.49 22.95 -25.32
N GLU A 442 -13.60 21.91 -24.51
CA GLU A 442 -14.39 20.72 -24.82
C GLU A 442 -15.00 20.11 -23.56
N VAL A 443 -16.27 19.73 -23.65
CA VAL A 443 -16.96 18.90 -22.65
C VAL A 443 -17.53 17.70 -23.39
N LYS A 444 -16.96 16.51 -23.15
CA LYS A 444 -17.43 15.28 -23.79
C LYS A 444 -18.65 14.72 -23.08
N GLN A 445 -19.49 14.00 -23.84
CA GLN A 445 -20.66 13.34 -23.29
C GLN A 445 -20.26 12.31 -22.21
N PRO A 446 -21.10 12.11 -21.17
CA PRO A 446 -20.91 11.05 -20.19
C PRO A 446 -20.80 9.66 -20.83
N ASN A 447 -20.01 8.77 -20.22
CA ASN A 447 -20.04 7.37 -20.59
C ASN A 447 -21.38 6.74 -20.18
N ILE A 448 -21.75 5.62 -20.80
CA ILE A 448 -22.97 4.90 -20.45
C ILE A 448 -22.92 4.49 -18.97
N GLY A 449 -23.93 4.91 -18.20
CA GLY A 449 -24.04 4.63 -16.77
C GLY A 449 -23.41 5.70 -15.86
N GLU A 450 -22.61 6.61 -16.40
CA GLU A 450 -22.07 7.75 -15.67
C GLU A 450 -22.94 8.99 -15.83
N VAL A 451 -23.00 9.83 -14.80
CA VAL A 451 -23.71 11.12 -14.82
C VAL A 451 -22.78 12.27 -15.19
N LYS A 452 -21.49 12.13 -14.86
CA LYS A 452 -20.45 13.11 -15.12
C LYS A 452 -19.90 12.99 -16.56
N PRO A 453 -19.38 14.07 -17.16
CA PRO A 453 -18.76 14.01 -18.49
C PRO A 453 -17.55 13.06 -18.51
N SER A 454 -17.27 12.46 -19.67
CA SER A 454 -16.11 11.56 -19.84
C SER A 454 -14.77 12.30 -19.89
N SER A 455 -14.76 13.57 -20.29
CA SER A 455 -13.59 14.44 -20.31
C SER A 455 -14.03 15.90 -20.32
N VAL A 456 -13.25 16.76 -19.66
CA VAL A 456 -13.39 18.22 -19.70
C VAL A 456 -12.01 18.82 -19.94
N THR A 457 -11.86 19.59 -21.01
CA THR A 457 -10.60 20.27 -21.35
C THR A 457 -10.77 21.78 -21.35
N ALA A 458 -9.71 22.48 -20.96
CA ALA A 458 -9.66 23.94 -20.95
C ALA A 458 -8.29 24.45 -21.41
N GLU A 459 -8.26 25.69 -21.88
CA GLU A 459 -7.04 26.43 -22.21
C GLU A 459 -6.82 27.53 -21.18
N VAL A 460 -5.58 27.62 -20.68
CA VAL A 460 -5.11 28.65 -19.75
C VAL A 460 -3.97 29.40 -20.41
N THR A 461 -4.10 30.71 -20.57
CA THR A 461 -3.03 31.57 -21.09
C THR A 461 -2.47 32.45 -19.98
N PHE A 462 -1.14 32.48 -19.83
CA PHE A 462 -0.44 33.33 -18.87
C PHE A 462 0.86 33.90 -19.44
N SER A 463 1.39 34.92 -18.78
CA SER A 463 2.65 35.57 -19.18
C SER A 463 3.72 35.41 -18.10
N ILE A 464 4.94 35.07 -18.53
CA ILE A 464 6.11 34.94 -17.65
C ILE A 464 7.07 36.13 -17.75
N SER A 465 6.64 37.22 -18.40
CA SER A 465 7.42 38.43 -18.65
C SER A 465 7.93 39.10 -17.37
N SER A 466 7.13 39.07 -16.30
CA SER A 466 7.47 39.69 -15.02
C SER A 466 8.52 38.92 -14.19
N TYR A 467 8.86 37.68 -14.58
CA TYR A 467 9.75 36.82 -13.79
C TYR A 467 11.21 36.89 -14.23
N LYS A 468 12.12 36.60 -13.30
CA LYS A 468 13.57 36.44 -13.56
C LYS A 468 13.83 35.17 -14.40
N ALA A 469 14.95 35.15 -15.13
CA ALA A 469 15.32 34.05 -16.04
C ALA A 469 15.25 32.65 -15.41
N HIS A 470 15.72 32.47 -14.17
CA HIS A 470 15.65 31.17 -13.49
C HIS A 470 14.21 30.70 -13.23
N ILE A 471 13.31 31.62 -12.82
CA ILE A 471 11.88 31.31 -12.59
C ILE A 471 11.19 31.04 -13.92
N ARG A 472 11.50 31.81 -14.97
CA ARG A 472 11.01 31.53 -16.34
C ARG A 472 11.39 30.13 -16.78
N SER A 473 12.63 29.71 -16.50
CA SER A 473 13.09 28.34 -16.78
C SER A 473 12.30 27.28 -16.02
N GLU A 474 11.91 27.54 -14.76
CA GLU A 474 11.08 26.61 -13.98
C GLU A 474 9.67 26.47 -14.55
N TRP A 475 9.02 27.56 -14.96
CA TRP A 475 7.72 27.51 -15.62
C TRP A 475 7.79 26.86 -17.01
N ASN A 476 8.90 27.05 -17.74
CA ASN A 476 9.14 26.35 -19.00
C ASN A 476 9.46 24.85 -18.81
N ALA A 477 9.79 24.42 -17.58
CA ALA A 477 10.12 23.03 -17.27
C ALA A 477 8.90 22.19 -16.88
N LEU A 478 7.69 22.77 -16.87
CA LEU A 478 6.43 22.04 -16.69
C LEU A 478 6.26 20.98 -17.78
N LYS A 479 5.70 19.84 -17.41
CA LYS A 479 5.57 18.65 -18.26
C LYS A 479 4.12 18.19 -18.36
N GLU A 480 3.87 17.32 -19.33
CA GLU A 480 2.63 16.54 -19.38
C GLU A 480 2.45 15.79 -18.05
N HIS A 481 1.19 15.72 -17.59
CA HIS A 481 0.78 15.16 -16.29
C HIS A 481 1.14 15.96 -15.04
N ASP A 482 1.85 17.09 -15.15
CA ASP A 482 2.01 17.97 -13.99
C ASP A 482 0.65 18.53 -13.58
N VAL A 483 0.37 18.50 -12.27
CA VAL A 483 -0.85 19.07 -11.69
C VAL A 483 -0.65 20.55 -11.38
N LEU A 484 -1.60 21.37 -11.79
CA LEU A 484 -1.69 22.80 -11.49
C LEU A 484 -3.02 23.09 -10.74
N PHE A 485 -3.10 24.26 -10.12
CA PHE A 485 -4.28 24.73 -9.42
C PHE A 485 -4.73 26.09 -9.96
N LEU A 486 -6.01 26.18 -10.30
CA LEU A 486 -6.73 27.38 -10.68
C LEU A 486 -7.34 27.99 -9.43
N LEU A 487 -7.03 29.25 -9.17
CA LEU A 487 -7.49 29.98 -7.98
C LEU A 487 -8.29 31.22 -8.40
N SER A 488 -9.37 31.48 -7.67
CA SER A 488 -10.15 32.73 -7.78
C SER A 488 -9.91 33.58 -6.54
N ILE A 489 -9.16 34.67 -6.72
CA ILE A 489 -8.81 35.59 -5.64
C ILE A 489 -9.60 36.88 -5.81
N ARG A 490 -10.35 37.26 -4.79
CA ARG A 490 -11.08 38.51 -4.68
C ARG A 490 -10.85 39.12 -3.29
N PRO A 491 -9.91 40.07 -3.15
CA PRO A 491 -9.65 40.72 -1.87
C PRO A 491 -10.85 41.56 -1.42
N SER A 492 -10.96 41.83 -0.13
CA SER A 492 -11.99 42.74 0.40
C SER A 492 -11.75 44.18 -0.08
N PHE A 493 -12.83 44.93 -0.32
CA PHE A 493 -12.77 46.32 -0.79
C PHE A 493 -12.15 47.27 0.25
N GLU A 494 -12.40 47.00 1.53
CA GLU A 494 -11.75 47.66 2.65
C GLU A 494 -10.73 46.71 3.32
N PRO A 495 -9.53 47.19 3.69
CA PRO A 495 -8.60 46.39 4.48
C PRO A 495 -9.22 46.10 5.85
N LEU A 496 -9.23 44.82 6.24
CA LEU A 496 -9.71 44.38 7.55
C LEU A 496 -9.02 45.18 8.66
N SER A 497 -9.79 45.68 9.63
CA SER A 497 -9.20 46.26 10.84
C SER A 497 -8.34 45.22 11.57
N ALA A 498 -7.43 45.65 12.46
CA ALA A 498 -6.55 44.73 13.17
C ALA A 498 -7.32 43.66 13.99
N GLU A 499 -8.50 44.01 14.52
CA GLU A 499 -9.38 43.08 15.25
C GLU A 499 -10.14 42.13 14.30
N GLU A 500 -10.61 42.63 13.14
CA GLU A 500 -11.26 41.80 12.13
C GLU A 500 -10.28 40.86 11.44
N ALA A 501 -9.05 41.31 11.18
CA ALA A 501 -7.98 40.49 10.62
C ALA A 501 -7.56 39.34 11.56
N ALA A 502 -7.64 39.57 12.89
CA ALA A 502 -7.38 38.55 13.89
C ALA A 502 -8.51 37.51 14.01
N ARG A 503 -9.75 37.88 13.66
CA ARG A 503 -10.93 36.98 13.68
C ARG A 503 -11.25 36.36 12.32
N ALA A 504 -10.72 36.90 11.22
CA ALA A 504 -10.98 36.45 9.87
C ALA A 504 -10.39 35.07 9.61
N SER A 505 -11.14 34.23 8.89
CA SER A 505 -10.65 32.94 8.45
C SER A 505 -9.50 33.09 7.45
N VAL A 506 -8.66 32.06 7.31
CA VAL A 506 -7.54 32.08 6.36
C VAL A 506 -8.00 32.38 4.92
N PRO A 507 -9.08 31.78 4.38
CA PRO A 507 -9.61 32.14 3.07
C PRO A 507 -9.99 33.61 2.96
N GLN A 508 -10.66 34.17 3.98
CA GLN A 508 -11.06 35.58 3.99
C GLN A 508 -9.84 36.50 3.97
N ARG A 509 -8.79 36.18 4.72
CA ARG A 509 -7.54 36.94 4.73
C ARG A 509 -6.81 36.90 3.39
N LEU A 510 -6.87 35.77 2.69
CA LEU A 510 -6.28 35.60 1.36
C LEU A 510 -7.16 36.17 0.23
N GLY A 511 -8.43 36.50 0.53
CA GLY A 511 -9.44 36.80 -0.49
C GLY A 511 -9.73 35.59 -1.39
N LEU A 512 -9.51 34.37 -0.93
CA LEU A 512 -9.64 33.16 -1.75
C LEU A 512 -11.10 32.69 -1.78
N GLN A 513 -11.67 32.58 -2.98
CA GLN A 513 -13.05 32.15 -3.20
C GLN A 513 -13.15 30.70 -3.66
N PHE A 514 -12.39 30.33 -4.70
CA PHE A 514 -12.47 29.00 -5.32
C PHE A 514 -11.08 28.41 -5.58
N VAL A 515 -11.00 27.09 -5.46
CA VAL A 515 -9.81 26.31 -5.83
C VAL A 515 -10.21 25.11 -6.67
N ARG A 516 -9.63 24.96 -7.87
CA ARG A 516 -9.82 23.78 -8.72
C ARG A 516 -8.47 23.25 -9.21
N GLY A 517 -8.27 21.94 -9.16
CA GLY A 517 -7.09 21.30 -9.74
C GLY A 517 -7.28 20.99 -11.22
N CYS A 518 -6.18 20.99 -11.96
CA CYS A 518 -6.14 20.59 -13.37
C CYS A 518 -4.81 19.91 -13.71
N GLU A 519 -4.79 19.08 -14.75
CA GLU A 519 -3.59 18.37 -15.20
C GLU A 519 -3.17 18.85 -16.59
N ILE A 520 -1.88 19.08 -16.79
CA ILE A 520 -1.34 19.50 -18.08
C ILE A 520 -1.45 18.37 -19.11
N ILE A 521 -2.08 18.66 -20.24
CA ILE A 521 -2.06 17.82 -21.45
C ILE A 521 -0.91 18.27 -22.35
N GLU A 522 -0.92 19.55 -22.77
CA GLU A 522 0.11 20.10 -23.65
C GLU A 522 0.39 21.58 -23.34
N ILE A 523 1.60 22.04 -23.67
CA ILE A 523 2.07 23.41 -23.47
C ILE A 523 2.59 23.95 -24.80
N ARG A 524 2.09 25.11 -25.20
CA ARG A 524 2.51 25.83 -26.40
C ARG A 524 3.17 27.15 -26.04
N ASP A 525 4.20 27.51 -26.80
CA ASP A 525 4.83 28.82 -26.73
C ASP A 525 4.03 29.90 -27.51
N GLU A 526 4.55 31.13 -27.54
CA GLU A 526 3.86 32.26 -28.17
C GLU A 526 3.70 32.11 -29.69
N GLU A 527 4.54 31.31 -30.35
CA GLU A 527 4.42 30.98 -31.78
C GLU A 527 3.53 29.74 -32.03
N GLY A 528 2.97 29.13 -30.97
CA GLY A 528 2.15 27.92 -31.05
C GLY A 528 2.96 26.62 -31.13
N THR A 529 4.28 26.68 -30.90
CA THR A 529 5.17 25.52 -30.92
C THR A 529 4.99 24.71 -29.65
N LEU A 530 4.83 23.39 -29.80
CA LEU A 530 4.72 22.45 -28.68
C LEU A 530 6.03 22.38 -27.89
N MET A 531 5.96 22.64 -26.59
CA MET A 531 7.13 22.66 -25.70
C MET A 531 7.42 21.30 -25.05
N ASN A 532 6.38 20.49 -24.86
CA ASN A 532 6.44 19.19 -24.21
C ASN A 532 6.03 18.09 -25.21
N ASP A 533 6.97 17.23 -25.60
CA ASP A 533 6.64 16.05 -26.39
C ASP A 533 7.35 14.81 -25.86
N PHE A 534 6.58 13.96 -25.18
CA PHE A 534 6.97 12.60 -24.79
C PHE A 534 6.33 11.53 -25.67
N THR A 535 5.49 11.92 -26.64
CA THR A 535 4.89 10.99 -27.61
C THR A 535 5.91 10.51 -28.65
N GLY A 536 7.11 11.09 -28.65
CA GLY A 536 8.18 10.78 -29.60
C GLY A 536 7.96 11.39 -30.98
N ARG A 537 7.10 12.41 -31.11
CA ARG A 537 6.85 13.10 -32.39
C ARG A 537 7.95 14.11 -32.73
N ILE A 538 8.66 14.65 -31.73
CA ILE A 538 9.77 15.60 -31.83
C ILE A 538 11.03 14.90 -31.35
N LYS A 539 12.06 14.85 -32.21
CA LYS A 539 13.37 14.31 -31.82
C LYS A 539 14.05 15.26 -30.84
N ARG A 540 14.87 14.73 -29.93
CA ARG A 540 15.63 15.54 -28.95
C ARG A 540 16.51 16.61 -29.63
N ASP A 541 16.97 16.33 -30.84
CA ASP A 541 17.78 17.22 -31.68
C ASP A 541 16.96 18.35 -32.33
N GLU A 542 15.63 18.25 -32.31
CA GLU A 542 14.67 19.23 -32.85
C GLU A 542 14.08 20.11 -31.74
N TRP A 543 14.46 19.90 -30.47
CA TRP A 543 13.99 20.71 -29.35
C TRP A 543 14.55 22.13 -29.46
N LYS A 544 13.66 23.09 -29.73
CA LYS A 544 13.99 24.51 -29.79
C LYS A 544 13.65 25.15 -28.44
N PRO A 545 14.46 26.12 -27.97
CA PRO A 545 14.09 26.88 -26.78
C PRO A 545 12.76 27.59 -27.03
N PRO A 546 11.86 27.63 -26.02
CA PRO A 546 10.55 28.21 -26.19
C PRO A 546 10.66 29.70 -26.47
N LYS A 547 9.91 30.18 -27.47
CA LYS A 547 9.98 31.57 -27.91
C LYS A 547 8.89 32.41 -27.26
N GLY A 548 9.18 33.70 -27.14
CA GLY A 548 8.24 34.66 -26.56
C GLY A 548 8.02 34.47 -25.05
N GLU A 549 7.11 35.27 -24.51
CA GLU A 549 6.83 35.38 -23.07
C GLU A 549 5.42 34.92 -22.69
N LEU A 550 4.60 34.54 -23.67
CA LEU A 550 3.28 33.95 -23.48
C LEU A 550 3.33 32.43 -23.52
N ARG A 551 2.53 31.79 -22.66
CA ARG A 551 2.33 30.35 -22.63
C ARG A 551 0.84 30.06 -22.66
N THR A 552 0.45 29.12 -23.50
CA THR A 552 -0.90 28.57 -23.54
C THR A 552 -0.82 27.10 -23.16
N VAL A 553 -1.52 26.73 -22.10
CA VAL A 553 -1.53 25.38 -21.53
C VAL A 553 -2.91 24.80 -21.70
N THR A 554 -2.99 23.66 -22.38
CA THR A 554 -4.21 22.86 -22.47
C THR A 554 -4.22 21.91 -21.28
N VAL A 555 -5.28 21.97 -20.48
CA VAL A 555 -5.41 21.23 -19.22
C VAL A 555 -6.67 20.36 -19.20
N ALA A 556 -6.59 19.21 -18.53
CA ALA A 556 -7.73 18.39 -18.16
C ALA A 556 -8.27 18.83 -16.79
N LEU A 557 -9.58 19.08 -16.70
CA LEU A 557 -10.27 19.38 -15.46
C LEU A 557 -10.89 18.11 -14.86
N ASP A 558 -11.08 18.07 -13.54
CA ASP A 558 -11.77 16.94 -12.89
C ASP A 558 -13.25 16.92 -13.27
N THR A 559 -13.68 15.81 -13.87
CA THR A 559 -15.02 15.64 -14.41
C THR A 559 -16.10 15.53 -13.33
N ALA A 560 -15.76 14.99 -12.16
CA ALA A 560 -16.70 14.89 -11.04
C ALA A 560 -16.92 16.28 -10.42
N GLN A 561 -15.86 17.05 -10.22
CA GLN A 561 -15.95 18.42 -9.73
C GLN A 561 -16.71 19.33 -10.70
N TYR A 562 -16.46 19.21 -12.01
CA TYR A 562 -17.21 19.95 -13.03
C TYR A 562 -18.70 19.64 -13.00
N HIS A 563 -19.07 18.37 -12.87
CA HIS A 563 -20.48 17.98 -12.75
C HIS A 563 -21.13 18.56 -11.49
N MET A 564 -20.41 18.58 -10.36
CA MET A 564 -20.89 19.18 -9.11
C MET A 564 -21.10 20.68 -9.25
N ASP A 565 -20.14 21.39 -9.84
CA ASP A 565 -20.19 22.84 -10.02
C ASP A 565 -21.38 23.24 -10.91
N VAL A 566 -21.54 22.58 -12.07
CA VAL A 566 -22.69 22.82 -12.98
C VAL A 566 -24.03 22.48 -12.32
N SER A 567 -24.09 21.41 -11.54
CA SER A 567 -25.32 21.04 -10.83
C SER A 567 -25.68 22.05 -9.75
N ASN A 568 -24.70 22.56 -8.99
CA ASN A 568 -24.93 23.60 -7.99
C ASN A 568 -25.42 24.91 -8.63
N ILE A 569 -24.87 25.32 -9.78
CA ILE A 569 -25.35 26.48 -10.53
C ILE A 569 -26.82 26.26 -10.94
N ALA A 570 -27.16 25.09 -11.48
CA ALA A 570 -28.51 24.78 -11.94
C ALA A 570 -29.55 24.67 -10.80
N GLU A 571 -29.19 24.06 -9.67
CA GLU A 571 -30.12 23.77 -8.57
C GLU A 571 -30.20 24.89 -7.53
N LYS A 572 -29.07 25.54 -7.23
CA LYS A 572 -28.95 26.53 -6.14
C LYS A 572 -28.73 27.95 -6.64
N GLY A 573 -28.45 28.15 -7.93
CA GLY A 573 -28.15 29.47 -8.49
C GLY A 573 -26.81 30.04 -8.02
N GLU A 574 -25.83 29.18 -7.74
CA GLU A 574 -24.46 29.59 -7.39
C GLU A 574 -23.74 30.28 -8.56
N GLU A 575 -22.66 31.03 -8.27
CA GLU A 575 -21.85 31.75 -9.26
C GLU A 575 -21.08 30.78 -10.18
N ASP A 576 -20.85 31.19 -11.44
CA ASP A 576 -20.05 30.42 -12.39
C ASP A 576 -18.56 30.45 -12.01
N VAL A 577 -18.11 29.39 -11.33
CA VAL A 577 -16.73 29.21 -10.87
C VAL A 577 -15.71 29.39 -12.02
N TYR A 578 -16.01 28.86 -13.21
CA TYR A 578 -15.05 28.80 -14.32
C TYR A 578 -14.77 30.16 -14.96
N GLY A 579 -15.67 31.13 -14.79
CA GLY A 579 -15.48 32.52 -15.23
C GLY A 579 -14.66 33.38 -14.26
N THR A 580 -14.32 32.87 -13.06
CA THR A 580 -13.73 33.68 -11.98
C THR A 580 -12.22 33.49 -11.78
N PHE A 581 -11.61 32.50 -12.43
CA PHE A 581 -10.20 32.19 -12.20
C PHE A 581 -9.28 33.31 -12.66
N ASN A 582 -8.37 33.73 -11.79
CA ASN A 582 -7.44 34.80 -12.08
C ASN A 582 -5.98 34.48 -11.70
N ILE A 583 -5.73 33.35 -11.04
CA ILE A 583 -4.38 32.88 -10.72
C ILE A 583 -4.21 31.39 -11.09
N LEU A 584 -3.07 31.05 -11.68
CA LEU A 584 -2.60 29.70 -11.91
C LEU A 584 -1.41 29.41 -10.99
N MET A 585 -1.49 28.35 -10.20
CA MET A 585 -0.45 27.92 -9.27
C MET A 585 0.12 26.56 -9.67
N ARG A 586 1.46 26.45 -9.68
CA ARG A 586 2.18 25.17 -9.83
C ARG A 586 2.70 24.70 -8.47
N ARG A 587 3.03 23.41 -8.37
CA ARG A 587 3.66 22.81 -7.19
C ARG A 587 5.06 22.30 -7.49
N LYS A 588 5.80 21.90 -6.45
CA LYS A 588 7.11 21.25 -6.61
C LYS A 588 6.91 19.84 -7.19
N PRO A 589 7.58 19.44 -8.29
CA PRO A 589 7.33 18.16 -8.95
C PRO A 589 7.45 16.92 -8.05
N LYS A 590 8.39 16.92 -7.09
CA LYS A 590 8.58 15.80 -6.15
C LYS A 590 7.38 15.56 -5.24
N GLU A 591 6.62 16.61 -4.95
CA GLU A 591 5.47 16.62 -4.02
C GLU A 591 4.13 16.60 -4.78
N ASN A 592 4.18 16.55 -6.12
CA ASN A 592 3.02 16.75 -7.00
C ASN A 592 2.50 15.46 -7.64
N ASN A 593 2.81 14.30 -7.07
CA ASN A 593 2.44 12.99 -7.63
C ASN A 593 1.10 12.46 -7.06
N PHE A 594 0.45 13.23 -6.19
CA PHE A 594 -0.67 12.72 -5.39
C PHE A 594 -1.85 12.25 -6.24
N LYS A 595 -2.19 13.00 -7.30
CA LYS A 595 -3.33 12.69 -8.18
C LYS A 595 -3.15 11.35 -8.89
N ALA A 596 -1.95 11.05 -9.39
CA ALA A 596 -1.69 9.80 -10.09
C ALA A 596 -1.76 8.57 -9.15
N ILE A 597 -1.36 8.75 -7.89
CA ILE A 597 -1.54 7.73 -6.85
C ILE A 597 -3.03 7.54 -6.55
N LEU A 598 -3.80 8.62 -6.35
CA LEU A 598 -5.25 8.55 -6.14
C LEU A 598 -5.99 7.89 -7.32
N GLU A 599 -5.59 8.19 -8.55
CA GLU A 599 -6.11 7.50 -9.74
C GLU A 599 -5.78 6.02 -9.73
N SER A 600 -4.54 5.65 -9.42
CA SER A 600 -4.14 4.24 -9.33
C SER A 600 -4.96 3.48 -8.28
N ILE A 601 -5.24 4.11 -7.13
CA ILE A 601 -6.09 3.53 -6.09
C ILE A 601 -7.53 3.39 -6.59
N ARG A 602 -8.10 4.44 -7.20
CA ARG A 602 -9.46 4.40 -7.75
C ARG A 602 -9.61 3.35 -8.85
N ASP A 603 -8.63 3.22 -9.74
CA ASP A 603 -8.59 2.20 -10.78
C ASP A 603 -8.56 0.79 -10.15
N LEU A 604 -7.74 0.57 -9.13
CA LEU A 604 -7.70 -0.68 -8.36
C LEU A 604 -9.05 -1.02 -7.72
N MET A 605 -9.78 -0.03 -7.22
CA MET A 605 -11.10 -0.23 -6.59
C MET A 605 -12.21 -0.56 -7.60
N ASN A 606 -12.04 -0.16 -8.86
CA ASN A 606 -12.95 -0.48 -9.96
C ASN A 606 -12.64 -1.84 -10.60
N GLU A 607 -11.39 -2.31 -10.49
CA GLU A 607 -10.92 -3.61 -10.96
C GLU A 607 -11.12 -4.71 -9.90
N TYR A 608 -11.19 -5.97 -10.33
CA TYR A 608 -11.09 -7.10 -9.41
C TYR A 608 -9.63 -7.26 -8.98
N CYS A 609 -9.32 -6.81 -7.76
CA CYS A 609 -7.98 -6.93 -7.17
C CYS A 609 -7.66 -8.40 -6.85
N ILE A 610 -6.89 -9.06 -7.71
CA ILE A 610 -6.41 -10.43 -7.48
C ILE A 610 -4.99 -10.37 -6.90
N VAL A 611 -4.92 -10.66 -5.60
CA VAL A 611 -3.68 -10.86 -4.82
C VAL A 611 -3.49 -12.36 -4.63
N PRO A 612 -2.26 -12.91 -4.52
CA PRO A 612 -2.08 -14.33 -4.26
C PRO A 612 -2.83 -14.82 -3.01
N ASP A 613 -3.48 -15.98 -3.08
CA ASP A 613 -4.31 -16.52 -2.00
C ASP A 613 -3.53 -16.68 -0.68
N TRP A 614 -2.25 -17.07 -0.78
CA TRP A 614 -1.36 -17.21 0.37
C TRP A 614 -1.05 -15.87 1.05
N LEU A 615 -1.22 -14.74 0.36
CA LEU A 615 -1.00 -13.40 0.88
C LEU A 615 -2.30 -12.72 1.34
N HIS A 616 -3.44 -13.01 0.71
CA HIS A 616 -4.71 -12.29 0.93
C HIS A 616 -5.10 -12.11 2.41
N ASN A 617 -5.17 -13.21 3.18
CA ASN A 617 -5.61 -13.14 4.58
C ASN A 617 -4.57 -12.44 5.47
N ILE A 618 -3.29 -12.74 5.26
CA ILE A 618 -2.18 -12.11 5.97
C ILE A 618 -2.17 -10.60 5.72
N PHE A 619 -2.38 -10.21 4.46
CA PHE A 619 -2.46 -8.81 4.05
C PHE A 619 -3.56 -8.06 4.78
N LEU A 620 -4.74 -8.66 4.93
CA LEU A 620 -5.86 -8.09 5.68
C LEU A 620 -5.70 -8.18 7.21
N GLY A 621 -4.64 -8.83 7.70
CA GLY A 621 -4.36 -9.00 9.13
C GLY A 621 -5.11 -10.16 9.79
N TYR A 622 -5.58 -11.13 9.01
CA TYR A 622 -6.32 -12.30 9.47
C TYR A 622 -5.53 -13.60 9.32
N GLY A 623 -5.94 -14.61 10.09
CA GLY A 623 -5.42 -15.97 9.97
C GLY A 623 -4.08 -16.18 10.66
N ASN A 624 -3.35 -17.21 10.24
CA ASN A 624 -2.05 -17.55 10.80
C ASN A 624 -0.95 -16.66 10.15
N PRO A 625 -0.22 -15.84 10.90
CA PRO A 625 0.85 -14.98 10.38
C PRO A 625 1.97 -15.76 9.66
N SER A 626 2.20 -17.03 10.02
CA SER A 626 3.23 -17.85 9.40
C SER A 626 2.78 -18.56 8.11
N ALA A 627 1.53 -18.38 7.65
CA ALA A 627 0.99 -19.17 6.55
C ALA A 627 1.71 -18.96 5.20
N ALA A 628 2.28 -17.77 4.97
CA ALA A 628 3.06 -17.44 3.77
C ALA A 628 4.57 -17.70 3.91
N GLN A 629 5.02 -18.23 5.06
CA GLN A 629 6.41 -18.64 5.21
C GLN A 629 6.70 -19.80 4.27
N TRP A 630 7.88 -19.80 3.64
CA TRP A 630 8.23 -20.79 2.62
C TRP A 630 8.06 -22.24 3.07
N THR A 631 8.27 -22.56 4.35
CA THR A 631 8.07 -23.92 4.89
C THR A 631 6.63 -24.43 4.77
N ASN A 632 5.67 -23.52 4.63
CA ASN A 632 4.24 -23.81 4.47
C ASN A 632 3.75 -23.65 3.03
N MET A 633 4.63 -23.24 2.10
CA MET A 633 4.28 -22.99 0.71
C MET A 633 4.39 -24.26 -0.15
N PRO A 634 3.51 -24.44 -1.16
CA PRO A 634 3.68 -25.46 -2.19
C PRO A 634 4.85 -25.11 -3.14
N ASP A 635 5.27 -26.08 -3.96
CA ASP A 635 6.22 -25.90 -5.08
C ASP A 635 7.60 -25.34 -4.70
N LEU A 636 8.18 -25.85 -3.61
CA LEU A 636 9.52 -25.49 -3.15
C LEU A 636 10.61 -25.91 -4.16
N LEU A 637 11.66 -25.10 -4.24
CA LEU A 637 12.90 -25.48 -4.90
C LEU A 637 13.62 -26.51 -4.02
N GLU A 638 13.51 -27.80 -4.38
CA GLU A 638 14.08 -28.90 -3.61
C GLU A 638 15.62 -28.89 -3.64
N THR A 639 16.20 -28.73 -4.83
CA THR A 639 17.65 -28.57 -5.01
C THR A 639 17.92 -27.21 -5.63
N VAL A 640 18.75 -26.41 -4.95
CA VAL A 640 19.11 -25.05 -5.38
C VAL A 640 20.60 -24.98 -5.64
N ASP A 641 20.97 -24.39 -6.77
CA ASP A 641 22.34 -24.01 -7.07
C ASP A 641 22.67 -22.65 -6.44
N PHE A 642 23.47 -22.66 -5.38
CA PHE A 642 23.84 -21.45 -4.65
C PHE A 642 24.97 -20.67 -5.32
N LYS A 643 25.52 -21.15 -6.45
CA LYS A 643 26.55 -20.46 -7.22
C LYS A 643 27.72 -20.00 -6.33
N ASP A 644 27.96 -18.69 -6.30
CA ASP A 644 29.03 -17.99 -5.59
C ASP A 644 28.65 -17.54 -4.18
N THR A 645 27.50 -17.99 -3.65
CA THR A 645 27.03 -17.60 -2.30
C THR A 645 28.06 -17.96 -1.23
N PHE A 646 28.67 -19.14 -1.35
CA PHE A 646 29.72 -19.62 -0.44
C PHE A 646 31.09 -19.46 -1.07
N LEU A 647 32.07 -19.03 -0.27
CA LEU A 647 33.42 -18.72 -0.72
C LEU A 647 34.31 -19.98 -0.71
N ASP A 648 34.01 -20.90 0.20
CA ASP A 648 34.74 -22.13 0.45
C ASP A 648 33.82 -23.14 1.19
N ALA A 649 34.28 -24.38 1.35
CA ALA A 649 33.49 -25.43 2.02
C ALA A 649 33.28 -25.14 3.52
N ASP A 650 34.20 -24.43 4.16
CA ASP A 650 34.09 -24.10 5.58
C ASP A 650 33.05 -23.01 5.82
N HIS A 651 32.93 -22.03 4.92
CA HIS A 651 31.86 -21.04 4.88
C HIS A 651 30.49 -21.73 4.82
N LEU A 652 30.35 -22.76 3.99
CA LEU A 652 29.11 -23.52 3.90
C LEU A 652 28.82 -24.25 5.21
N LYS A 653 29.80 -24.95 5.81
CA LYS A 653 29.62 -25.63 7.11
C LYS A 653 29.23 -24.67 8.22
N GLU A 654 29.90 -23.51 8.31
CA GLU A 654 29.60 -22.46 9.28
C GLU A 654 28.20 -21.87 9.10
N SER A 655 27.69 -21.85 7.87
CA SER A 655 26.36 -21.32 7.54
C SER A 655 25.21 -22.21 8.01
N PHE A 656 25.47 -23.49 8.30
CA PHE A 656 24.47 -24.47 8.75
C PHE A 656 24.92 -25.17 10.05
N PRO A 657 25.00 -24.46 11.20
CA PRO A 657 25.57 -25.00 12.44
C PRO A 657 24.82 -26.23 12.99
N ASP A 658 23.53 -26.34 12.71
CA ASP A 658 22.63 -27.39 13.18
C ASP A 658 22.66 -28.66 12.33
N TYR A 659 23.32 -28.63 11.16
CA TYR A 659 23.36 -29.74 10.21
C TYR A 659 24.74 -30.39 10.16
N GLN A 660 24.76 -31.70 9.87
CA GLN A 660 25.96 -32.38 9.44
C GLN A 660 26.04 -32.30 7.91
N VAL A 661 26.96 -31.48 7.41
CA VAL A 661 27.12 -31.26 5.97
C VAL A 661 27.91 -32.41 5.34
N CYS A 662 27.29 -33.11 4.41
CA CYS A 662 27.90 -34.22 3.65
C CYS A 662 28.11 -33.78 2.19
N PHE A 663 29.37 -33.75 1.75
CA PHE A 663 29.71 -33.36 0.38
C PHE A 663 29.74 -34.58 -0.54
N THR A 664 29.05 -34.47 -1.67
CA THR A 664 29.00 -35.50 -2.71
C THR A 664 29.48 -34.94 -4.05
N ASN A 665 30.08 -35.81 -4.87
CA ASN A 665 30.32 -35.55 -6.28
C ASN A 665 29.04 -35.75 -7.11
N SER A 666 29.06 -35.34 -8.38
CA SER A 666 27.97 -35.57 -9.34
C SER A 666 27.53 -37.04 -9.44
N ASP A 667 28.46 -37.97 -9.17
CA ASP A 667 28.26 -39.42 -9.23
C ASP A 667 27.76 -40.04 -7.90
N GLY A 668 27.49 -39.20 -6.89
CA GLY A 668 26.99 -39.61 -5.57
C GLY A 668 28.05 -40.14 -4.60
N THR A 669 29.33 -40.16 -4.99
CA THR A 669 30.46 -40.52 -4.11
C THR A 669 30.84 -39.37 -3.17
N GLU A 670 31.40 -39.69 -2.00
CA GLU A 670 31.87 -38.68 -1.04
C GLU A 670 33.01 -37.84 -1.62
N ASN A 671 32.91 -36.51 -1.51
CA ASN A 671 33.92 -35.59 -2.03
C ASN A 671 34.91 -35.19 -0.93
N LEU A 672 36.18 -35.54 -1.13
CA LEU A 672 37.28 -35.27 -0.20
C LEU A 672 37.91 -33.86 -0.35
N ASP A 673 37.72 -33.17 -1.49
CA ASP A 673 38.18 -31.78 -1.73
C ASP A 673 37.04 -30.93 -2.35
N PRO A 674 35.97 -30.61 -1.58
CA PRO A 674 34.83 -29.88 -2.09
C PRO A 674 35.18 -28.41 -2.37
N ARG A 675 34.97 -27.98 -3.61
CA ARG A 675 35.15 -26.58 -4.04
C ARG A 675 33.83 -25.98 -4.52
N PRO A 676 33.59 -24.68 -4.28
CA PRO A 676 32.42 -24.00 -4.83
C PRO A 676 32.49 -24.00 -6.37
N PRO A 677 31.34 -23.94 -7.06
CA PRO A 677 29.98 -23.75 -6.56
C PRO A 677 29.33 -25.00 -5.96
N PHE A 678 28.30 -24.77 -5.13
CA PHE A 678 27.57 -25.82 -4.41
C PHE A 678 26.09 -25.83 -4.75
N ARG A 679 25.54 -27.03 -4.99
CA ARG A 679 24.09 -27.28 -4.98
C ARG A 679 23.69 -27.91 -3.67
N ILE A 680 22.62 -27.41 -3.08
CA ILE A 680 22.13 -27.88 -1.79
C ILE A 680 20.71 -28.42 -1.97
N SER A 681 20.49 -29.64 -1.48
CA SER A 681 19.15 -30.23 -1.39
C SER A 681 18.53 -29.86 -0.05
N LEU A 682 17.59 -28.93 -0.08
CA LEU A 682 16.97 -28.35 1.11
C LEU A 682 15.90 -29.32 1.67
N PRO A 683 15.97 -29.72 2.95
CA PRO A 683 14.98 -30.62 3.54
C PRO A 683 13.62 -29.94 3.67
N LYS A 684 12.52 -30.69 3.43
CA LYS A 684 11.12 -30.20 3.51
C LYS A 684 10.71 -29.69 4.90
N LYS A 685 11.45 -30.08 5.94
CA LYS A 685 11.33 -29.55 7.31
C LYS A 685 12.74 -29.27 7.81
N LEU A 686 13.23 -28.03 7.66
CA LEU A 686 14.40 -27.62 8.43
C LEU A 686 14.02 -27.66 9.93
N LYS A 687 14.78 -28.37 10.78
CA LYS A 687 14.57 -28.36 12.24
C LYS A 687 14.66 -26.92 12.76
N SER A 688 13.94 -26.68 13.85
CA SER A 688 13.59 -25.40 14.46
C SER A 688 14.79 -24.56 14.92
N SER A 689 15.47 -23.95 13.96
CA SER A 689 16.14 -22.66 14.04
C SER A 689 15.80 -21.90 12.76
N SER A 690 14.49 -21.84 12.41
CA SER A 690 14.08 -20.92 11.36
C SER A 690 14.59 -19.54 11.79
N PRO A 691 15.48 -18.88 11.00
CA PRO A 691 15.95 -17.55 11.36
C PRO A 691 14.80 -16.54 11.36
N ALA A 692 13.65 -16.94 10.80
CA ALA A 692 12.38 -16.29 10.92
C ALA A 692 11.84 -16.41 12.36
N LEU A 693 11.87 -15.28 13.07
CA LEU A 693 11.42 -15.13 14.44
C LEU A 693 9.89 -15.07 14.51
N PRO A 694 9.21 -15.73 15.48
CA PRO A 694 7.80 -15.48 15.73
C PRO A 694 7.62 -14.04 16.24
N GLY A 695 6.80 -13.23 15.56
CA GLY A 695 6.75 -11.78 15.79
C GLY A 695 6.17 -11.32 17.14
N ASN A 696 5.73 -12.22 18.02
CA ASN A 696 5.13 -11.89 19.33
C ASN A 696 6.12 -11.78 20.51
N ARG A 697 7.44 -11.91 20.32
CA ARG A 697 8.42 -11.77 21.41
C ARG A 697 9.04 -10.36 21.41
N ASN A 698 8.46 -9.48 22.24
CA ASN A 698 8.98 -8.14 22.49
C ASN A 698 10.38 -8.15 23.12
N SER A 699 11.17 -7.11 22.82
CA SER A 699 12.60 -6.96 23.04
C SER A 699 13.06 -6.69 24.48
N THR A 700 12.37 -7.24 25.49
CA THR A 700 12.74 -7.02 26.90
C THR A 700 12.72 -8.30 27.72
N ALA A 701 13.92 -8.69 28.17
CA ALA A 701 14.21 -9.29 29.47
C ALA A 701 13.62 -10.66 29.87
N ASP A 702 13.48 -11.62 28.94
CA ASP A 702 13.28 -13.04 29.29
C ASP A 702 14.49 -13.93 28.94
N SER A 703 15.70 -13.37 29.00
CA SER A 703 16.95 -14.11 28.95
C SER A 703 17.49 -14.36 30.35
N MET A 704 16.78 -15.14 31.18
CA MET A 704 17.46 -15.76 32.34
C MET A 704 16.85 -17.04 32.95
N ASN A 705 15.64 -17.52 32.61
CA ASN A 705 15.05 -18.67 33.33
C ASN A 705 14.54 -19.87 32.51
N ASP A 706 14.69 -19.90 31.18
CA ASP A 706 14.47 -21.12 30.38
C ASP A 706 15.78 -21.65 29.81
N VAL A 707 16.76 -21.90 30.69
CA VAL A 707 17.80 -22.89 30.40
C VAL A 707 17.22 -24.26 30.72
N ALA A 708 16.27 -24.70 29.89
CA ALA A 708 15.98 -26.13 29.81
C ALA A 708 17.29 -26.79 29.37
N MET A 709 17.84 -27.64 30.24
CA MET A 709 18.99 -28.48 29.92
C MET A 709 18.69 -29.25 28.63
N VAL A 710 19.25 -28.79 27.52
CA VAL A 710 19.27 -29.55 26.28
C VAL A 710 20.29 -30.66 26.49
N HIS A 711 19.79 -31.88 26.68
CA HIS A 711 20.58 -33.09 26.56
C HIS A 711 21.35 -33.04 25.23
N ALA A 712 22.67 -33.13 25.30
CA ALA A 712 23.61 -32.93 24.21
C ALA A 712 23.69 -34.06 23.16
N ASP A 713 22.63 -34.88 23.01
CA ASP A 713 22.63 -36.04 22.12
C ASP A 713 21.36 -36.08 21.22
N SER A 714 21.12 -35.01 20.44
CA SER A 714 20.26 -35.13 19.26
C SER A 714 21.15 -35.24 18.02
N GLU A 715 21.13 -36.39 17.34
CA GLU A 715 21.83 -36.60 16.07
C GLU A 715 21.54 -35.44 15.10
N LYS A 716 22.60 -34.77 14.62
CA LYS A 716 22.49 -33.71 13.61
C LYS A 716 21.96 -34.32 12.32
N GLU A 717 20.99 -33.67 11.69
CA GLU A 717 20.46 -34.13 10.40
C GLU A 717 21.50 -33.92 9.30
N ASN A 718 21.56 -34.84 8.35
CA ASN A 718 22.48 -34.75 7.21
C ASN A 718 21.96 -33.76 6.18
N LEU A 719 22.78 -32.77 5.81
CA LEU A 719 22.55 -31.87 4.68
C LEU A 719 23.41 -32.33 3.50
N PHE A 720 22.76 -32.73 2.41
CA PHE A 720 23.46 -33.20 1.21
C PHE A 720 23.83 -32.03 0.30
N VAL A 721 25.12 -31.93 -0.01
CA VAL A 721 25.69 -30.86 -0.81
C VAL A 721 26.47 -31.44 -1.98
N GLU A 722 26.08 -31.13 -3.20
CA GLU A 722 26.80 -31.49 -4.41
C GLU A 722 27.79 -30.37 -4.77
N ALA A 723 29.08 -30.68 -4.75
CA ALA A 723 30.12 -29.80 -5.29
C ALA A 723 30.34 -30.18 -6.76
N TYR A 724 30.26 -29.19 -7.66
CA TYR A 724 30.40 -29.43 -9.09
C TYR A 724 31.36 -28.44 -9.73
N THR A 725 32.02 -28.86 -10.81
CA THR A 725 32.85 -27.95 -11.59
C THR A 725 31.96 -27.22 -12.60
N PRO A 726 31.88 -25.88 -12.60
CA PRO A 726 31.00 -25.15 -13.50
C PRO A 726 31.45 -25.35 -14.96
N PRO A 727 30.56 -25.21 -15.96
CA PRO A 727 30.96 -25.19 -17.36
C PRO A 727 32.03 -24.13 -17.61
N ASP A 728 32.98 -24.41 -18.50
CA ASP A 728 33.95 -23.40 -18.93
C ASP A 728 33.20 -22.26 -19.64
N PRO A 729 33.31 -21.00 -19.17
CA PRO A 729 32.52 -19.90 -19.70
C PRO A 729 33.04 -19.39 -21.04
N GLY A 730 34.29 -19.70 -21.40
CA GLY A 730 34.92 -19.22 -22.62
C GLY A 730 36.40 -18.83 -22.42
N PRO A 731 37.14 -18.73 -23.53
CA PRO A 731 38.59 -18.52 -23.49
C PRO A 731 38.99 -17.06 -23.26
N TYR A 732 38.07 -16.10 -23.29
CA TYR A 732 38.40 -14.69 -23.14
C TYR A 732 38.17 -14.17 -21.71
N PRO A 733 38.94 -13.16 -21.25
CA PRO A 733 38.76 -12.58 -19.91
C PRO A 733 37.34 -12.05 -19.66
N GLN A 734 36.68 -11.49 -20.67
CA GLN A 734 35.31 -10.99 -20.55
C GLN A 734 34.24 -12.09 -20.41
N ASP A 735 34.58 -13.34 -20.72
CA ASP A 735 33.65 -14.47 -20.55
C ASP A 735 33.58 -14.90 -19.08
N GLN A 736 34.59 -14.57 -18.27
CA GLN A 736 34.65 -15.01 -16.88
C GLN A 736 33.56 -14.32 -16.03
N PRO A 737 32.77 -15.09 -15.26
CA PRO A 737 31.70 -14.54 -14.44
C PRO A 737 32.26 -13.69 -13.30
N ARG A 738 31.54 -12.63 -12.94
CA ARG A 738 31.88 -11.82 -11.76
C ARG A 738 31.39 -12.53 -10.50
N LEU A 739 32.31 -12.83 -9.60
CA LEU A 739 32.04 -13.62 -8.40
C LEU A 739 31.86 -12.75 -7.15
N ASN A 740 30.99 -13.22 -6.27
CA ASN A 740 30.84 -12.74 -4.90
C ASN A 740 32.17 -12.72 -4.13
N SER A 741 32.37 -11.67 -3.35
CA SER A 741 33.46 -11.55 -2.37
C SER A 741 32.97 -11.52 -0.92
N VAL A 742 31.66 -11.48 -0.69
CA VAL A 742 31.06 -11.34 0.65
C VAL A 742 30.94 -12.70 1.32
N ARG A 743 31.53 -12.85 2.51
CA ARG A 743 31.28 -13.99 3.40
C ARG A 743 30.01 -13.74 4.20
N PHE A 744 28.89 -14.29 3.75
CA PHE A 744 27.59 -14.10 4.38
C PHE A 744 27.51 -14.79 5.75
N THR A 745 26.79 -14.19 6.70
CA THR A 745 26.55 -14.82 8.00
C THR A 745 25.49 -15.92 7.89
N PRO A 746 25.41 -16.87 8.84
CA PRO A 746 24.35 -17.88 8.84
C PRO A 746 22.94 -17.28 8.77
N VAL A 747 22.72 -16.12 9.41
CA VAL A 747 21.44 -15.41 9.37
C VAL A 747 21.17 -14.80 7.99
N GLN A 748 22.18 -14.21 7.33
CA GLN A 748 22.05 -13.72 5.96
C GLN A 748 21.79 -14.87 4.97
N ILE A 749 22.44 -16.03 5.16
CA ILE A 749 22.16 -17.25 4.38
C ILE A 749 20.71 -17.70 4.59
N GLY A 750 20.22 -17.67 5.83
CA GLY A 750 18.81 -17.88 6.14
C GLY A 750 17.86 -16.97 5.37
N ALA A 751 18.19 -15.67 5.28
CA ALA A 751 17.44 -14.69 4.49
C ALA A 751 17.51 -14.99 2.99
N ILE A 752 18.67 -15.41 2.48
CA ILE A 752 18.86 -15.81 1.08
C ILE A 752 17.99 -17.02 0.76
N ILE A 753 18.03 -18.07 1.59
CA ILE A 753 17.21 -19.29 1.44
C ILE A 753 15.72 -18.94 1.44
N SER A 754 15.27 -18.11 2.39
CA SER A 754 13.86 -17.70 2.43
C SER A 754 13.48 -16.93 1.16
N GLY A 755 14.31 -15.97 0.72
CA GLY A 755 14.02 -15.10 -0.41
C GLY A 755 13.99 -15.80 -1.77
N ILE A 756 14.69 -16.94 -1.93
CA ILE A 756 14.67 -17.73 -3.17
C ILE A 756 13.50 -18.72 -3.23
N GLN A 757 12.84 -18.99 -2.10
CA GLN A 757 11.68 -19.88 -2.04
C GLN A 757 10.37 -19.10 -2.28
N PRO A 758 9.30 -19.75 -2.76
CA PRO A 758 7.97 -19.14 -2.87
C PRO A 758 7.44 -18.59 -1.53
N GLY A 759 6.60 -17.56 -1.58
CA GLY A 759 5.93 -16.97 -0.41
C GLY A 759 6.40 -15.58 -0.02
N LEU A 760 6.16 -15.21 1.25
CA LEU A 760 6.54 -13.94 1.84
C LEU A 760 7.84 -14.10 2.63
N THR A 761 8.85 -13.29 2.30
CA THR A 761 10.10 -13.19 3.05
C THR A 761 10.23 -11.79 3.61
N MET A 762 10.34 -11.68 4.93
CA MET A 762 10.59 -10.42 5.62
C MET A 762 11.99 -10.43 6.22
N VAL A 763 12.79 -9.40 5.90
CA VAL A 763 14.14 -9.22 6.43
C VAL A 763 14.21 -7.88 7.16
N VAL A 764 14.43 -7.93 8.47
CA VAL A 764 14.75 -6.77 9.29
C VAL A 764 16.27 -6.61 9.27
N GLY A 765 16.74 -5.51 8.69
CA GLY A 765 18.18 -5.25 8.58
C GLY A 765 18.59 -3.99 9.33
N PRO A 766 19.22 -4.12 10.51
CA PRO A 766 19.78 -2.98 11.25
C PRO A 766 20.80 -2.17 10.43
N PRO A 767 21.26 -1.00 10.92
CA PRO A 767 22.27 -0.19 10.24
C PRO A 767 23.56 -0.98 9.98
N GLY A 768 23.98 -1.05 8.71
CA GLY A 768 25.26 -1.65 8.32
C GLY A 768 25.31 -3.18 8.29
N THR A 769 24.18 -3.89 8.37
CA THR A 769 24.14 -5.37 8.40
C THR A 769 24.13 -6.06 7.02
N GLY A 770 24.37 -5.32 5.94
CA GLY A 770 24.49 -5.89 4.59
C GLY A 770 23.16 -6.17 3.88
N LYS A 771 22.07 -5.45 4.19
CA LYS A 771 20.75 -5.56 3.52
C LYS A 771 20.87 -5.68 1.99
N THR A 772 21.57 -4.74 1.37
CA THR A 772 21.76 -4.65 -0.08
C THR A 772 22.57 -5.84 -0.60
N ASP A 773 23.58 -6.33 0.12
CA ASP A 773 24.35 -7.52 -0.28
C ASP A 773 23.50 -8.79 -0.25
N THR A 774 22.67 -8.95 0.79
CA THR A 774 21.70 -10.05 0.89
C THR A 774 20.68 -10.00 -0.24
N ALA A 775 20.12 -8.81 -0.53
CA ALA A 775 19.18 -8.59 -1.62
C ALA A 775 19.77 -8.97 -2.99
N VAL A 776 20.99 -8.50 -3.27
CA VAL A 776 21.68 -8.80 -4.53
C VAL A 776 22.01 -10.28 -4.66
N GLN A 777 22.37 -10.97 -3.58
CA GLN A 777 22.60 -12.41 -3.64
C GLN A 777 21.31 -13.21 -3.89
N ILE A 778 20.17 -12.81 -3.29
CA ILE A 778 18.86 -13.39 -3.62
C ILE A 778 18.57 -13.25 -5.11
N LEU A 779 18.79 -12.06 -5.68
CA LEU A 779 18.60 -11.80 -7.10
C LEU A 779 19.51 -12.66 -7.99
N ASN A 780 20.78 -12.82 -7.61
CA ASN A 780 21.74 -13.64 -8.33
C ASN A 780 21.30 -15.11 -8.38
N VAL A 781 20.94 -15.67 -7.22
CA VAL A 781 20.50 -17.07 -7.12
C VAL A 781 19.19 -17.28 -7.88
N LEU A 782 18.22 -16.34 -7.79
CA LEU A 782 16.96 -16.41 -8.55
C LEU A 782 17.19 -16.34 -10.07
N TYR A 783 18.08 -15.46 -10.53
CA TYR A 783 18.38 -15.30 -11.95
C TYR A 783 18.89 -16.62 -12.57
N HIS A 784 19.77 -17.34 -11.87
CA HIS A 784 20.33 -18.60 -12.37
C HIS A 784 19.40 -19.80 -12.19
N ASN A 785 18.66 -19.90 -11.07
CA ASN A 785 17.79 -21.06 -10.80
C ASN A 785 16.42 -20.93 -11.48
N CYS A 786 15.97 -19.71 -11.78
CA CYS A 786 14.67 -19.42 -12.38
C CYS A 786 14.81 -18.51 -13.61
N PRO A 787 15.53 -18.92 -14.67
CA PRO A 787 15.91 -18.04 -15.78
C PRO A 787 14.73 -17.56 -16.66
N THR A 788 13.57 -18.19 -16.54
CA THR A 788 12.31 -17.81 -17.22
C THR A 788 11.47 -16.83 -16.41
N GLN A 789 11.80 -16.64 -15.12
CA GLN A 789 11.09 -15.74 -14.23
C GLN A 789 11.68 -14.34 -14.30
N ARG A 790 10.87 -13.35 -13.94
CA ARG A 790 11.30 -11.96 -13.83
C ARG A 790 11.13 -11.41 -12.43
N THR A 791 12.06 -10.54 -12.06
CA THR A 791 12.07 -9.89 -10.76
C THR A 791 11.88 -8.38 -10.93
N LEU A 792 10.86 -7.88 -10.25
CA LEU A 792 10.60 -6.46 -10.08
C LEU A 792 11.25 -5.99 -8.77
N ILE A 793 12.07 -4.96 -8.86
CA ILE A 793 12.73 -4.33 -7.71
C ILE A 793 12.10 -2.95 -7.48
N ILE A 794 11.68 -2.70 -6.24
CA ILE A 794 11.14 -1.42 -5.81
C ILE A 794 11.98 -0.87 -4.66
N THR A 795 12.25 0.42 -4.71
CA THR A 795 12.95 1.17 -3.66
C THR A 795 12.15 2.43 -3.34
N HIS A 796 12.37 3.00 -2.16
CA HIS A 796 11.82 4.32 -1.83
C HIS A 796 12.61 5.42 -2.57
N SER A 797 13.94 5.37 -2.49
CA SER A 797 14.82 6.41 -3.01
C SER A 797 15.62 6.00 -4.27
N ASN A 798 15.94 6.97 -5.13
CA ASN A 798 16.87 6.74 -6.24
C ASN A 798 18.28 6.37 -5.77
N GLN A 799 18.68 6.80 -4.56
CA GLN A 799 19.99 6.46 -4.00
C GLN A 799 20.08 4.97 -3.69
N ALA A 800 19.09 4.41 -2.99
CA ALA A 800 19.05 2.97 -2.73
C ALA A 800 19.00 2.16 -4.02
N LEU A 801 18.25 2.65 -5.02
CA LEU A 801 18.23 2.04 -6.35
C LEU A 801 19.64 2.02 -6.98
N ASN A 802 20.38 3.13 -6.95
CA ASN A 802 21.75 3.21 -7.46
C ASN A 802 22.66 2.20 -6.75
N ASP A 803 22.65 2.20 -5.41
CA ASP A 803 23.49 1.33 -4.59
C ASP A 803 23.23 -0.16 -4.89
N LEU A 804 21.94 -0.54 -5.06
CA LEU A 804 21.56 -1.89 -5.43
C LEU A 804 22.03 -2.25 -6.85
N PHE A 805 21.82 -1.37 -7.83
CA PHE A 805 22.25 -1.61 -9.22
C PHE A 805 23.77 -1.76 -9.35
N GLU A 806 24.55 -0.90 -8.69
CA GLU A 806 26.01 -0.97 -8.69
C GLU A 806 26.50 -2.32 -8.16
N LYS A 807 25.85 -2.85 -7.12
CA LYS A 807 26.17 -4.17 -6.57
C LYS A 807 25.69 -5.32 -7.45
N ILE A 808 24.54 -5.22 -8.12
CA ILE A 808 24.08 -6.23 -9.09
C ILE A 808 25.10 -6.35 -10.24
N MET A 809 25.64 -5.22 -10.71
CA MET A 809 26.67 -5.22 -11.75
C MET A 809 27.95 -5.92 -11.32
N GLN A 810 28.22 -6.06 -10.02
CA GLN A 810 29.38 -6.80 -9.51
C GLN A 810 29.13 -8.33 -9.44
N ARG A 811 27.98 -8.81 -9.91
CA ARG A 811 27.59 -10.24 -9.94
C ARG A 811 27.51 -10.77 -11.36
N ASP A 812 27.32 -12.08 -11.48
CA ASP A 812 27.13 -12.80 -12.74
C ASP A 812 25.73 -12.57 -13.36
N VAL A 813 25.35 -11.31 -13.49
CA VAL A 813 24.11 -10.88 -14.14
C VAL A 813 24.43 -9.97 -15.32
N PRO A 814 24.20 -10.43 -16.56
CA PRO A 814 24.45 -9.63 -17.75
C PRO A 814 23.66 -8.32 -17.75
N ALA A 815 24.35 -7.21 -18.01
CA ALA A 815 23.75 -5.88 -18.05
C ALA A 815 22.55 -5.77 -19.03
N ARG A 816 22.48 -6.65 -20.04
CA ARG A 816 21.36 -6.71 -21.01
C ARG A 816 20.02 -7.12 -20.43
N TYR A 817 20.00 -7.78 -19.28
CA TYR A 817 18.78 -8.18 -18.60
C TYR A 817 18.36 -7.20 -17.50
N LEU A 818 19.15 -6.14 -17.28
CA LEU A 818 18.90 -5.09 -16.29
C LEU A 818 18.23 -3.89 -16.96
N LEU A 819 17.12 -3.42 -16.37
CA LEU A 819 16.42 -2.22 -16.80
C LEU A 819 16.08 -1.34 -15.60
N ARG A 820 16.44 -0.06 -15.67
CA ARG A 820 16.04 0.97 -14.70
C ARG A 820 14.96 1.87 -15.30
N LEU A 821 13.91 2.15 -14.52
CA LEU A 821 12.83 3.07 -14.90
C LEU A 821 12.69 4.19 -13.85
N GLY A 822 12.55 5.45 -14.30
CA GLY A 822 12.26 6.58 -13.41
C GLY A 822 12.97 7.91 -13.76
N GLN A 823 12.65 8.97 -13.02
CA GLN A 823 13.19 10.32 -13.25
C GLN A 823 14.71 10.46 -12.98
N GLY A 824 15.37 9.44 -12.42
CA GLY A 824 16.82 9.37 -12.17
C GLY A 824 17.57 8.42 -13.10
N GLU A 825 16.98 8.06 -14.24
CA GLU A 825 17.56 7.14 -15.24
C GLU A 825 19.01 7.48 -15.66
N GLN A 826 19.44 8.73 -15.51
CA GLN A 826 20.74 9.26 -15.95
C GLN A 826 21.76 9.52 -14.81
N GLU A 827 21.42 9.26 -13.54
CA GLU A 827 22.24 9.65 -12.38
C GLU A 827 23.18 8.54 -11.88
N LEU A 828 23.27 7.39 -12.56
CA LEU A 828 24.24 6.34 -12.21
C LEU A 828 25.67 6.81 -12.52
N ALA A 829 26.58 6.64 -11.56
CA ALA A 829 28.01 6.88 -11.74
C ALA A 829 28.68 5.72 -12.51
N THR A 830 28.07 5.30 -13.61
CA THR A 830 28.56 4.20 -14.46
C THR A 830 28.60 4.62 -15.92
N ASP A 831 29.57 4.11 -16.69
CA ASP A 831 29.67 4.35 -18.13
C ASP A 831 28.48 3.76 -18.95
N LEU A 832 27.64 2.94 -18.31
CA LEU A 832 26.48 2.30 -18.92
C LEU A 832 25.19 3.06 -18.60
N ASP A 833 24.40 3.33 -19.65
CA ASP A 833 23.07 3.93 -19.52
C ASP A 833 21.98 2.82 -19.44
N PHE A 834 21.38 2.67 -18.26
CA PHE A 834 20.33 1.70 -17.97
C PHE A 834 18.90 2.22 -18.19
N SER A 835 18.76 3.44 -18.72
CA SER A 835 17.49 4.01 -19.17
C SER A 835 16.90 3.23 -20.35
N ARG A 836 15.62 3.45 -20.65
CA ARG A 836 14.98 2.84 -21.82
C ARG A 836 15.75 3.13 -23.11
N GLN A 837 16.14 4.40 -23.31
CA GLN A 837 16.87 4.82 -24.50
C GLN A 837 18.31 4.27 -24.51
N GLY A 838 19.00 4.37 -23.37
CA GLY A 838 20.36 3.88 -23.20
C GLY A 838 20.48 2.40 -23.51
N ARG A 839 19.55 1.60 -22.98
CA ARG A 839 19.51 0.16 -23.23
C ARG A 839 19.20 -0.18 -24.69
N VAL A 840 18.28 0.55 -25.35
CA VAL A 840 18.01 0.36 -26.79
C VAL A 840 19.27 0.68 -27.62
N ASN A 841 19.94 1.78 -27.33
CA ASN A 841 21.17 2.18 -28.03
C ASN A 841 22.28 1.14 -27.80
N ALA A 842 22.47 0.69 -26.56
CA ALA A 842 23.46 -0.33 -26.21
C ALA A 842 23.20 -1.65 -26.94
N MET A 843 21.94 -2.09 -27.06
CA MET A 843 21.58 -3.29 -27.82
C MET A 843 21.82 -3.13 -29.32
N LEU A 844 21.56 -1.96 -29.89
CA LEU A 844 21.82 -1.70 -31.31
C LEU A 844 23.32 -1.69 -31.64
N VAL A 845 24.14 -1.08 -30.78
CA VAL A 845 25.61 -1.12 -30.90
C VAL A 845 26.11 -2.56 -30.75
N ARG A 846 25.66 -3.26 -29.70
CA ARG A 846 26.04 -4.65 -29.43
C ARG A 846 25.66 -5.58 -30.57
N ARG A 847 24.51 -5.38 -31.21
CA ARG A 847 24.10 -6.11 -32.41
C ARG A 847 25.15 -5.98 -33.53
N LEU A 848 25.63 -4.77 -33.81
CA LEU A 848 26.64 -4.55 -34.85
C LEU A 848 27.98 -5.23 -34.51
N GLU A 849 28.40 -5.16 -33.24
CA GLU A 849 29.60 -5.86 -32.77
C GLU A 849 29.49 -7.38 -32.97
N LEU A 850 28.36 -7.97 -32.56
CA LEU A 850 28.12 -9.40 -32.68
C LEU A 850 28.03 -9.86 -34.13
N LEU A 851 27.38 -9.08 -35.01
CA LEU A 851 27.33 -9.38 -36.45
C LEU A 851 28.73 -9.34 -37.08
N SER A 852 29.59 -8.40 -36.68
CA SER A 852 30.99 -8.36 -37.12
C SER A 852 31.79 -9.59 -36.65
N GLU A 853 31.52 -10.10 -35.45
CA GLU A 853 32.10 -11.37 -34.98
C GLU A 853 31.58 -12.57 -35.79
N VAL A 854 30.31 -12.57 -36.23
CA VAL A 854 29.78 -13.59 -37.15
C VAL A 854 30.46 -13.53 -38.51
N GLU A 855 30.70 -12.34 -39.07
CA GLU A 855 31.49 -12.19 -40.31
C GLU A 855 32.93 -12.71 -40.14
N ARG A 856 33.54 -12.44 -38.99
CA ARG A 856 34.88 -12.97 -38.65
C ARG A 856 34.89 -14.48 -38.53
N LEU A 857 33.85 -15.07 -37.93
CA LEU A 857 33.66 -16.52 -37.85
C LEU A 857 33.45 -17.13 -39.23
N ALA A 858 32.62 -16.51 -40.08
CA ALA A 858 32.40 -16.95 -41.47
C ALA A 858 33.70 -16.96 -42.28
N ARG A 859 34.51 -15.89 -42.19
CA ARG A 859 35.85 -15.82 -42.80
C ARG A 859 36.76 -16.94 -42.33
N SER A 860 36.80 -17.21 -41.02
CA SER A 860 37.61 -18.30 -40.45
C SER A 860 37.16 -19.70 -40.89
N LEU A 861 35.92 -19.83 -41.36
CA LEU A 861 35.36 -21.07 -41.92
C LEU A 861 35.38 -21.10 -43.46
N GLN A 862 35.97 -20.09 -44.11
CA GLN A 862 36.02 -19.93 -45.56
C GLN A 862 34.62 -19.90 -46.21
N LEU A 863 33.67 -19.28 -45.54
CA LEU A 863 32.29 -19.09 -46.00
C LEU A 863 32.05 -17.63 -46.43
N PRO A 864 31.04 -17.37 -47.28
CA PRO A 864 30.62 -16.02 -47.64
C PRO A 864 30.31 -15.15 -46.41
N GLU A 865 30.70 -13.87 -46.45
CA GLU A 865 30.51 -12.91 -45.35
C GLU A 865 29.07 -12.40 -45.24
N ASP A 866 28.24 -12.64 -46.26
CA ASP A 866 26.85 -12.18 -46.31
C ASP A 866 25.94 -12.78 -45.24
N VAL A 867 26.40 -13.85 -44.60
CA VAL A 867 25.75 -14.46 -43.44
C VAL A 867 25.72 -13.54 -42.21
N GLY A 868 26.60 -12.54 -42.13
CA GLY A 868 26.69 -11.59 -41.01
C GLY A 868 25.85 -10.31 -41.17
N TYR A 869 25.08 -10.14 -42.24
CA TYR A 869 24.34 -8.88 -42.47
C TYR A 869 23.13 -8.68 -41.55
N THR A 870 22.42 -9.73 -41.15
CA THR A 870 21.23 -9.64 -40.30
C THR A 870 21.24 -10.66 -39.17
N CYS A 871 20.44 -10.43 -38.13
CA CYS A 871 20.26 -11.41 -37.05
C CYS A 871 19.66 -12.72 -37.59
N GLU A 872 18.82 -12.64 -38.63
CA GLU A 872 18.19 -13.80 -39.25
C GLU A 872 19.18 -14.65 -40.04
N THR A 873 20.05 -14.05 -40.86
CA THR A 873 21.08 -14.80 -41.59
C THR A 873 22.10 -15.42 -40.64
N ALA A 874 22.44 -14.73 -39.55
CA ALA A 874 23.29 -15.26 -38.49
C ALA A 874 22.66 -16.50 -37.80
N GLY A 875 21.34 -16.49 -37.59
CA GLY A 875 20.60 -17.65 -37.06
C GLY A 875 20.67 -18.87 -37.98
N TYR A 876 20.51 -18.69 -39.30
CA TYR A 876 20.71 -19.77 -40.26
C TYR A 876 22.16 -20.28 -40.27
N PHE A 877 23.13 -19.38 -40.20
CA PHE A 877 24.55 -19.72 -40.14
C PHE A 877 24.90 -20.52 -38.87
N TRP A 878 24.34 -20.16 -37.71
CA TRP A 878 24.50 -20.93 -36.47
C TRP A 878 24.08 -22.39 -36.67
N LEU A 879 22.87 -22.63 -37.19
CA LEU A 879 22.34 -23.99 -37.37
C LEU A 879 23.10 -24.78 -38.44
N LEU A 880 23.29 -24.19 -39.63
CA LEU A 880 23.82 -24.90 -40.80
C LEU A 880 25.33 -25.10 -40.76
N HIS A 881 26.08 -24.19 -40.13
CA HIS A 881 27.53 -24.14 -40.24
C HIS A 881 28.27 -24.25 -38.92
N VAL A 882 27.76 -23.67 -37.83
CA VAL A 882 28.45 -23.72 -36.53
C VAL A 882 28.04 -24.97 -35.77
N TYR A 883 26.74 -25.15 -35.52
CA TYR A 883 26.21 -26.26 -34.75
C TYR A 883 26.46 -27.61 -35.43
N SER A 884 26.28 -27.70 -36.75
CA SER A 884 26.57 -28.93 -37.53
C SER A 884 28.03 -29.39 -37.42
N ARG A 885 28.98 -28.45 -37.49
CA ARG A 885 30.42 -28.74 -37.32
C ARG A 885 30.76 -29.16 -35.90
N TRP A 886 30.09 -28.56 -34.90
CA TRP A 886 30.24 -28.95 -33.51
C TRP A 886 29.74 -30.38 -33.24
N GLU A 887 28.58 -30.76 -33.79
CA GLU A 887 28.07 -32.14 -33.68
C GLU A 887 29.00 -33.16 -34.32
N GLN A 888 29.51 -32.85 -35.52
CA GLN A 888 30.51 -33.69 -36.20
C GLN A 888 31.80 -33.83 -35.36
N PHE A 889 32.25 -32.73 -34.73
CA PHE A 889 33.41 -32.73 -33.85
C PHE A 889 33.18 -33.57 -32.59
N LEU A 890 32.02 -33.44 -31.92
CA LEU A 890 31.67 -34.25 -30.76
C LEU A 890 31.61 -35.74 -31.10
N ALA A 891 30.97 -36.10 -32.23
CA ALA A 891 30.91 -37.48 -32.70
C ALA A 891 32.30 -38.05 -33.00
N ALA A 892 33.20 -37.26 -33.59
CA ALA A 892 34.57 -37.66 -33.84
C ALA A 892 35.39 -37.84 -32.55
N CYS A 893 35.12 -37.01 -31.53
CA CYS A 893 35.80 -37.06 -30.24
C CYS A 893 35.38 -38.27 -29.40
N ALA A 894 34.10 -38.65 -29.41
CA ALA A 894 33.60 -39.83 -28.69
C ALA A 894 34.31 -41.13 -29.12
N GLY A 895 34.80 -41.21 -30.36
CA GLY A 895 35.57 -42.37 -30.85
C GLY A 895 37.09 -42.29 -30.61
N ASN A 896 37.62 -41.21 -30.02
CA ASN A 896 39.06 -40.92 -29.97
C ASN A 896 39.55 -40.38 -28.61
N GLU A 897 38.84 -40.66 -27.50
CA GLU A 897 39.18 -40.18 -26.15
C GLU A 897 40.60 -40.57 -25.69
N ASN A 898 41.14 -41.68 -26.22
CA ASN A 898 42.48 -42.18 -25.90
C ASN A 898 43.63 -41.36 -26.54
N LYS A 899 43.35 -40.33 -27.35
CA LYS A 899 44.37 -39.51 -28.05
C LYS A 899 44.43 -38.09 -27.48
N PRO A 900 45.46 -37.75 -26.67
CA PRO A 900 45.51 -36.47 -25.96
C PRO A 900 45.47 -35.22 -26.85
N SER A 901 46.11 -35.24 -28.03
CA SER A 901 46.15 -34.09 -28.95
C SER A 901 44.91 -33.97 -29.85
N PHE A 902 44.02 -34.96 -29.86
CA PHE A 902 42.96 -35.06 -30.88
C PHE A 902 42.04 -33.85 -30.90
N VAL A 903 41.66 -33.35 -29.72
CA VAL A 903 40.81 -32.16 -29.58
C VAL A 903 41.47 -30.95 -30.25
N LYS A 904 42.73 -30.68 -29.91
CA LYS A 904 43.52 -29.56 -30.47
C LYS A 904 43.68 -29.64 -31.98
N ASP A 905 43.78 -30.85 -32.53
CA ASP A 905 44.00 -31.08 -33.96
C ASP A 905 42.72 -31.02 -34.79
N ARG A 906 41.58 -31.42 -34.21
CA ARG A 906 40.28 -31.52 -34.90
C ARG A 906 39.26 -30.43 -34.55
N PHE A 907 39.57 -29.53 -33.62
CA PHE A 907 38.65 -28.47 -33.21
C PHE A 907 38.27 -27.54 -34.40
N PRO A 908 36.97 -27.40 -34.72
CA PRO A 908 36.52 -26.78 -35.97
C PRO A 908 36.66 -25.25 -36.01
N PHE A 909 36.86 -24.58 -34.87
CA PHE A 909 36.88 -23.11 -34.77
C PHE A 909 38.26 -22.55 -34.38
N LYS A 910 39.34 -23.30 -34.64
CA LYS A 910 40.70 -22.96 -34.18
C LYS A 910 41.18 -21.59 -34.67
N GLU A 911 40.91 -21.25 -35.93
CA GLU A 911 41.30 -19.95 -36.50
C GLU A 911 40.55 -18.78 -35.86
N PHE A 912 39.27 -18.98 -35.53
CA PHE A 912 38.46 -17.95 -34.87
C PHE A 912 38.99 -17.59 -33.47
N PHE A 913 39.50 -18.55 -32.71
CA PHE A 913 40.03 -18.31 -31.35
C PHE A 913 41.55 -18.05 -31.30
N SER A 914 42.17 -17.77 -32.46
CA SER A 914 43.62 -17.49 -32.54
C SER A 914 44.05 -16.17 -31.89
N ASN A 915 43.11 -15.26 -31.65
CA ASN A 915 43.28 -13.95 -31.01
C ASN A 915 43.24 -14.01 -29.46
N THR A 916 43.20 -15.20 -28.87
CA THR A 916 43.25 -15.39 -27.42
C THR A 916 44.67 -15.12 -26.88
N LEU A 917 44.77 -14.58 -25.66
CA LEU A 917 46.06 -14.21 -25.04
C LEU A 917 46.96 -15.43 -24.75
N HIS A 918 46.36 -16.59 -24.56
CA HIS A 918 47.03 -17.85 -24.27
C HIS A 918 46.52 -18.94 -25.21
N PRO A 919 47.35 -19.93 -25.58
CA PRO A 919 46.90 -21.06 -26.39
C PRO A 919 45.73 -21.78 -25.70
N VAL A 920 44.57 -21.83 -26.36
CA VAL A 920 43.35 -22.46 -25.83
C VAL A 920 43.57 -23.94 -25.46
N PHE A 921 44.39 -24.65 -26.24
CA PHE A 921 44.63 -26.08 -26.09
C PHE A 921 46.09 -26.39 -25.79
N THR A 922 46.35 -27.21 -24.77
CA THR A 922 47.72 -27.63 -24.43
C THR A 922 48.15 -28.82 -25.28
N GLY A 923 47.23 -29.73 -25.63
CA GLY A 923 47.52 -30.98 -26.33
C GLY A 923 48.06 -32.09 -25.43
N GLU A 924 48.04 -31.89 -24.12
CA GLU A 924 48.60 -32.80 -23.12
C GLU A 924 47.55 -33.77 -22.55
N LEU A 925 46.31 -33.30 -22.36
CA LEU A 925 45.22 -34.03 -21.73
C LEU A 925 43.93 -33.83 -22.52
N PHE A 926 43.33 -34.93 -22.98
CA PHE A 926 42.09 -34.90 -23.76
C PHE A 926 40.94 -34.21 -23.02
N GLU A 927 40.73 -34.55 -21.74
CA GLU A 927 39.64 -33.97 -20.93
C GLU A 927 39.78 -32.46 -20.75
N LYS A 928 41.01 -31.98 -20.50
CA LYS A 928 41.30 -30.55 -20.32
C LYS A 928 41.05 -29.77 -21.61
N ASP A 929 41.53 -30.29 -22.73
CA ASP A 929 41.32 -29.66 -24.04
C ASP A 929 39.85 -29.76 -24.47
N MET A 930 39.15 -30.86 -24.16
CA MET A 930 37.71 -31.01 -24.42
C MET A 930 36.90 -29.98 -23.64
N ARG A 931 37.23 -29.76 -22.37
CA ARG A 931 36.63 -28.72 -21.54
C ARG A 931 36.85 -27.32 -22.11
N ALA A 932 38.07 -27.01 -22.56
CA ALA A 932 38.36 -25.75 -23.25
C ALA A 932 37.58 -25.61 -24.57
N ALA A 933 37.43 -26.70 -25.34
CA ALA A 933 36.63 -26.72 -26.57
C ALA A 933 35.15 -26.45 -26.29
N GLN A 934 34.61 -27.04 -25.21
CA GLN A 934 33.26 -26.74 -24.73
C GLN A 934 33.13 -25.28 -24.30
N GLY A 935 34.14 -24.70 -23.65
CA GLY A 935 34.16 -23.27 -23.31
C GLY A 935 34.12 -22.36 -24.53
N CYS A 936 34.93 -22.64 -25.54
CA CYS A 936 34.86 -21.96 -26.84
C CYS A 936 33.47 -22.08 -27.48
N PHE A 937 32.85 -23.25 -27.42
CA PHE A 937 31.50 -23.42 -27.95
C PHE A 937 30.44 -22.68 -27.12
N SER A 938 30.59 -22.60 -25.79
CA SER A 938 29.74 -21.79 -24.91
C SER A 938 29.82 -20.30 -25.28
N HIS A 939 31.02 -19.79 -25.57
CA HIS A 939 31.20 -18.41 -26.05
C HIS A 939 30.42 -18.17 -27.36
N LEU A 940 30.56 -19.06 -28.34
CA LEU A 940 29.80 -18.96 -29.61
C LEU A 940 28.29 -19.04 -29.37
N LYS A 941 27.84 -19.99 -28.55
CA LYS A 941 26.43 -20.16 -28.21
C LYS A 941 25.84 -18.89 -27.58
N THR A 942 26.58 -18.28 -26.64
CA THR A 942 26.18 -17.02 -26.01
C THR A 942 26.08 -15.89 -27.03
N MET A 943 27.06 -15.76 -27.93
CA MET A 943 27.08 -14.76 -29.02
C MET A 943 25.84 -14.89 -29.92
N PHE A 944 25.50 -16.09 -30.40
CA PHE A 944 24.34 -16.30 -31.26
C PHE A 944 23.01 -16.18 -30.50
N GLN A 945 22.97 -16.55 -29.22
CA GLN A 945 21.80 -16.32 -28.38
C GLN A 945 21.54 -14.81 -28.19
N GLU A 946 22.58 -14.01 -27.96
CA GLU A 946 22.47 -12.55 -27.90
C GLU A 946 21.99 -11.95 -29.23
N LEU A 947 22.43 -12.49 -30.37
CA LEU A 947 21.95 -12.06 -31.69
C LEU A 947 20.48 -12.35 -31.92
N GLU A 948 19.99 -13.52 -31.50
CA GLU A 948 18.56 -13.86 -31.60
C GLU A 948 17.71 -12.92 -30.71
N GLU A 949 18.20 -12.60 -29.51
CA GLU A 949 17.58 -11.59 -28.63
C GLU A 949 17.59 -10.18 -29.27
N CYS A 950 18.63 -9.86 -30.06
CA CYS A 950 18.71 -8.60 -30.80
C CYS A 950 17.79 -8.53 -32.04
N ARG A 951 17.27 -9.66 -32.52
CA ARG A 951 16.43 -9.73 -33.73
C ARG A 951 15.20 -8.84 -33.65
N ALA A 952 14.58 -8.73 -32.47
CA ALA A 952 13.43 -7.85 -32.28
C ALA A 952 13.75 -6.37 -32.53
N PHE A 953 14.97 -5.92 -32.25
CA PHE A 953 15.39 -4.54 -32.47
C PHE A 953 15.60 -4.23 -33.95
N GLU A 954 15.87 -5.24 -34.77
CA GLU A 954 15.89 -5.14 -36.23
C GLU A 954 14.49 -5.00 -36.82
N LEU A 955 13.52 -5.77 -36.30
CA LEU A 955 12.13 -5.79 -36.77
C LEU A 955 11.35 -4.53 -36.38
N LEU A 956 11.54 -4.05 -35.14
CA LEU A 956 10.84 -2.89 -34.60
C LEU A 956 11.51 -1.60 -35.09
N LYS A 957 10.72 -0.72 -35.73
CA LYS A 957 11.24 0.51 -36.34
C LYS A 957 11.31 1.70 -35.38
N SER A 958 10.30 1.86 -34.53
CA SER A 958 10.24 3.00 -33.62
C SER A 958 11.06 2.72 -32.36
N THR A 959 11.66 3.77 -31.81
CA THR A 959 12.39 3.69 -30.54
C THR A 959 11.46 3.30 -29.38
N ALA A 960 10.21 3.74 -29.43
CA ALA A 960 9.20 3.40 -28.42
C ALA A 960 8.87 1.90 -28.42
N ASP A 961 8.66 1.30 -29.58
CA ASP A 961 8.36 -0.14 -29.68
C ASP A 961 9.55 -0.98 -29.20
N ARG A 962 10.78 -0.59 -29.56
CA ARG A 962 12.01 -1.25 -29.07
C ARG A 962 12.12 -1.18 -27.55
N ALA A 963 11.84 -0.02 -26.95
CA ALA A 963 11.81 0.14 -25.50
C ALA A 963 10.73 -0.73 -24.85
N ASN A 964 9.54 -0.81 -25.45
CA ASN A 964 8.44 -1.65 -24.98
C ASN A 964 8.79 -3.14 -25.03
N TYR A 965 9.43 -3.61 -26.12
CA TYR A 965 9.95 -4.98 -26.21
C TYR A 965 10.97 -5.27 -25.12
N LEU A 966 11.90 -4.33 -24.90
CA LEU A 966 12.91 -4.50 -23.87
C LEU A 966 12.29 -4.69 -22.48
N MET A 967 11.32 -3.85 -22.13
CA MET A 967 10.62 -3.91 -20.86
C MET A 967 9.74 -5.16 -20.69
N THR A 968 9.06 -5.58 -21.75
CA THR A 968 8.03 -6.64 -21.68
C THR A 968 8.53 -8.03 -22.05
N LYS A 969 9.68 -8.16 -22.73
CA LYS A 969 10.22 -9.44 -23.24
C LYS A 969 11.67 -9.69 -22.78
N GLN A 970 12.55 -8.72 -22.96
CA GLN A 970 14.00 -8.92 -22.78
C GLN A 970 14.46 -8.83 -21.33
N ALA A 971 14.06 -7.78 -20.60
CA ALA A 971 14.54 -7.53 -19.25
C ALA A 971 14.06 -8.63 -18.27
N LYS A 972 14.97 -9.11 -17.43
CA LYS A 972 14.67 -10.08 -16.36
C LYS A 972 14.64 -9.44 -14.98
N ILE A 973 15.41 -8.39 -14.80
CA ILE A 973 15.42 -7.59 -13.58
C ILE A 973 15.03 -6.16 -13.98
N VAL A 974 13.86 -5.74 -13.55
CA VAL A 974 13.33 -4.40 -13.79
C VAL A 974 13.24 -3.70 -12.45
N ALA A 975 13.78 -2.49 -12.36
CA ALA A 975 13.88 -1.80 -11.09
C ALA A 975 13.48 -0.33 -11.21
N MET A 976 12.75 0.16 -10.21
CA MET A 976 12.20 1.51 -10.18
C MET A 976 11.93 1.96 -8.73
N THR A 977 11.54 3.22 -8.56
CA THR A 977 11.03 3.72 -7.27
C THR A 977 9.54 3.44 -7.12
N CYS A 978 9.05 3.37 -5.88
CA CYS A 978 7.62 3.18 -5.59
C CYS A 978 6.74 4.28 -6.22
N THR A 979 7.21 5.53 -6.19
CA THR A 979 6.53 6.66 -6.84
C THR A 979 6.40 6.46 -8.35
N HIS A 980 7.45 5.95 -9.01
CA HIS A 980 7.39 5.67 -10.45
C HIS A 980 6.44 4.52 -10.77
N ALA A 981 6.43 3.47 -9.93
CA ALA A 981 5.50 2.36 -10.06
C ALA A 981 4.04 2.82 -10.00
N ALA A 982 3.70 3.74 -9.09
CA ALA A 982 2.36 4.32 -9.01
C ALA A 982 2.03 5.19 -10.24
N LEU A 983 2.93 6.10 -10.62
CA LEU A 983 2.73 6.99 -11.78
C LEU A 983 2.51 6.22 -13.10
N LYS A 984 3.19 5.08 -13.28
CA LYS A 984 3.21 4.33 -14.54
C LYS A 984 2.41 3.03 -14.51
N ARG A 985 1.62 2.79 -13.46
CA ARG A 985 0.77 1.58 -13.34
C ARG A 985 -0.07 1.34 -14.58
N LYS A 986 -0.82 2.35 -15.04
CA LYS A 986 -1.71 2.24 -16.20
C LYS A 986 -0.94 1.85 -17.47
N ASP A 987 0.21 2.46 -17.69
CA ASP A 987 1.10 2.17 -18.83
C ASP A 987 1.60 0.72 -18.76
N PHE A 988 2.03 0.24 -17.58
CA PHE A 988 2.47 -1.14 -17.39
C PHE A 988 1.36 -2.17 -17.68
N LEU A 989 0.13 -1.90 -17.25
CA LEU A 989 -1.02 -2.77 -17.53
C LEU A 989 -1.37 -2.79 -19.02
N GLN A 990 -1.33 -1.66 -19.70
CA GLN A 990 -1.60 -1.57 -21.14
C GLN A 990 -0.52 -2.28 -21.96
N LEU A 991 0.74 -2.18 -21.55
CA LEU A 991 1.87 -2.83 -22.20
C LEU A 991 1.96 -4.33 -21.90
N GLY A 992 1.13 -4.86 -20.99
CA GLY A 992 1.16 -6.27 -20.61
C GLY A 992 2.44 -6.64 -19.86
N PHE A 993 2.92 -5.75 -18.99
CA PHE A 993 4.06 -6.03 -18.11
C PHE A 993 3.77 -7.25 -17.21
N LYS A 994 4.75 -8.14 -17.05
CA LYS A 994 4.63 -9.39 -16.27
C LYS A 994 5.88 -9.62 -15.45
N TYR A 995 5.70 -10.06 -14.20
CA TYR A 995 6.77 -10.41 -13.26
C TYR A 995 6.31 -11.49 -12.27
N ASP A 996 7.27 -12.27 -11.77
CA ASP A 996 7.02 -13.42 -10.91
C ASP A 996 7.52 -13.17 -9.48
N ASN A 997 8.54 -12.34 -9.31
CA ASN A 997 9.15 -12.03 -8.02
C ASN A 997 9.14 -10.52 -7.77
N LEU A 998 8.83 -10.11 -6.55
CA LEU A 998 8.89 -8.73 -6.10
C LEU A 998 9.89 -8.60 -4.94
N LEU A 999 10.89 -7.73 -5.09
CA LEU A 999 11.83 -7.36 -4.04
C LEU A 999 11.68 -5.88 -3.71
N MET A 1000 11.52 -5.56 -2.43
CA MET A 1000 11.42 -4.18 -1.95
C MET A 1000 12.52 -3.91 -0.93
N GLU A 1001 13.37 -2.92 -1.20
CA GLU A 1001 14.32 -2.37 -0.23
C GLU A 1001 13.76 -1.07 0.35
N GLU A 1002 14.18 -0.73 1.58
CA GLU A 1002 13.64 0.41 2.34
C GLU A 1002 12.14 0.27 2.64
N SER A 1003 11.62 -0.97 2.68
CA SER A 1003 10.18 -1.25 2.80
C SER A 1003 9.53 -0.66 4.06
N ALA A 1004 10.31 -0.45 5.12
CA ALA A 1004 9.83 0.19 6.34
C ALA A 1004 9.59 1.69 6.20
N GLN A 1005 10.15 2.36 5.18
CA GLN A 1005 10.03 3.80 4.89
C GLN A 1005 8.98 4.11 3.80
N ILE A 1006 8.42 3.09 3.14
CA ILE A 1006 7.43 3.26 2.07
C ILE A 1006 6.03 3.27 2.70
N LEU A 1007 5.17 4.19 2.27
CA LEU A 1007 3.77 4.23 2.70
C LEU A 1007 3.08 2.91 2.37
N GLU A 1008 2.07 2.56 3.16
CA GLU A 1008 1.37 1.29 3.02
C GLU A 1008 0.79 1.08 1.61
N ILE A 1009 0.08 2.06 1.05
CA ILE A 1009 -0.50 1.97 -0.29
C ILE A 1009 0.55 1.93 -1.41
N GLU A 1010 1.67 2.66 -1.23
CA GLU A 1010 2.78 2.66 -2.19
C GLU A 1010 3.57 1.34 -2.15
N THR A 1011 3.45 0.57 -1.08
CA THR A 1011 3.96 -0.82 -1.01
C THR A 1011 3.01 -1.79 -1.72
N PHE A 1012 1.69 -1.52 -1.70
CA PHE A 1012 0.70 -2.39 -2.31
C PHE A 1012 0.61 -2.25 -3.84
N ILE A 1013 0.66 -1.02 -4.37
CA ILE A 1013 0.55 -0.76 -5.82
C ILE A 1013 1.55 -1.61 -6.65
N PRO A 1014 2.83 -1.72 -6.26
CA PRO A 1014 3.79 -2.55 -7.00
C PRO A 1014 3.51 -4.05 -6.98
N MET A 1015 2.61 -4.55 -6.12
CA MET A 1015 2.14 -5.94 -6.15
C MET A 1015 1.14 -6.20 -7.29
N LEU A 1016 0.60 -5.13 -7.90
CA LEU A 1016 -0.49 -5.15 -8.88
C LEU A 1016 -0.15 -4.37 -10.16
N LEU A 1017 1.11 -4.41 -10.62
CA LEU A 1017 1.54 -3.80 -11.89
C LEU A 1017 1.36 -4.71 -13.11
N GLN A 1018 0.67 -5.84 -12.95
CA GLN A 1018 0.42 -6.81 -14.02
C GLN A 1018 -1.05 -7.21 -14.08
N ARG A 1019 -1.55 -7.46 -15.30
CA ARG A 1019 -2.89 -8.00 -15.52
C ARG A 1019 -2.93 -9.49 -15.18
N GLN A 1020 -4.05 -9.91 -14.60
CA GLN A 1020 -4.26 -11.29 -14.14
C GLN A 1020 -5.18 -12.01 -15.14
N GLU A 1021 -4.65 -12.27 -16.33
CA GLU A 1021 -5.41 -12.78 -17.48
C GLU A 1021 -6.02 -14.17 -17.25
N ASP A 1022 -5.37 -15.01 -16.43
CA ASP A 1022 -5.78 -16.40 -16.16
C ASP A 1022 -6.61 -16.54 -14.87
N GLY A 1023 -7.00 -15.43 -14.23
CA GLY A 1023 -7.74 -15.43 -12.95
C GLY A 1023 -6.91 -15.74 -11.71
N TYR A 1024 -5.60 -15.97 -11.85
CA TYR A 1024 -4.67 -16.21 -10.75
C TYR A 1024 -3.53 -15.19 -10.73
N ALA A 1025 -3.05 -14.86 -9.53
CA ALA A 1025 -1.90 -13.98 -9.37
C ALA A 1025 -0.60 -14.67 -9.81
N ARG A 1026 0.10 -14.09 -10.80
CA ARG A 1026 1.42 -14.59 -11.26
C ARG A 1026 2.53 -14.50 -10.19
N LEU A 1027 2.36 -13.62 -9.20
CA LEU A 1027 3.37 -13.34 -8.18
C LEU A 1027 3.64 -14.58 -7.31
N LYS A 1028 4.89 -15.06 -7.34
CA LYS A 1028 5.38 -16.25 -6.61
C LYS A 1028 6.10 -15.89 -5.32
N ARG A 1029 6.77 -14.74 -5.29
CA ARG A 1029 7.62 -14.29 -4.19
C ARG A 1029 7.43 -12.82 -3.89
N CYS A 1030 7.32 -12.49 -2.60
CA CYS A 1030 7.35 -11.12 -2.09
C CYS A 1030 8.45 -11.03 -1.03
N ILE A 1031 9.52 -10.29 -1.32
CA ILE A 1031 10.69 -10.12 -0.45
C ILE A 1031 10.71 -8.67 0.03
N LEU A 1032 10.45 -8.45 1.30
CA LEU A 1032 10.42 -7.12 1.92
C LEU A 1032 11.64 -6.97 2.84
N ILE A 1033 12.52 -6.02 2.53
CA ILE A 1033 13.75 -5.75 3.28
C ILE A 1033 13.68 -4.33 3.82
N GLY A 1034 13.69 -4.19 5.14
CA GLY A 1034 13.48 -2.91 5.82
C GLY A 1034 14.00 -2.90 7.25
N ASP A 1035 13.76 -1.81 7.96
CA ASP A 1035 14.05 -1.67 9.37
C ASP A 1035 12.97 -0.82 10.04
N HIS A 1036 12.09 -1.48 10.80
CA HIS A 1036 10.96 -0.86 11.50
C HIS A 1036 11.39 -0.15 12.80
N HIS A 1037 12.65 -0.25 13.20
CA HIS A 1037 13.22 0.53 14.31
C HIS A 1037 13.87 1.85 13.85
N GLN A 1038 13.98 2.08 12.53
CA GLN A 1038 14.42 3.35 11.95
C GLN A 1038 13.22 4.27 11.65
N LEU A 1039 13.47 5.36 10.91
CA LEU A 1039 12.44 6.34 10.57
C LEU A 1039 11.31 5.70 9.73
N PRO A 1040 10.04 5.98 10.06
CA PRO A 1040 8.89 5.59 9.24
C PRO A 1040 8.76 6.48 7.99
N PRO A 1041 7.81 6.19 7.08
CA PRO A 1041 7.38 7.11 6.05
C PRO A 1041 7.16 8.53 6.57
N VAL A 1042 7.53 9.52 5.75
CA VAL A 1042 7.34 10.93 6.09
C VAL A 1042 5.89 11.32 5.81
N VAL A 1043 5.17 11.72 6.85
CA VAL A 1043 3.84 12.33 6.77
C VAL A 1043 4.00 13.80 7.19
N LYS A 1044 3.62 14.76 6.34
CA LYS A 1044 3.89 16.17 6.64
C LYS A 1044 3.06 16.67 7.81
N ASN A 1045 1.79 16.27 7.85
CA ASN A 1045 0.89 16.64 8.93
C ASN A 1045 0.89 15.57 10.03
N MET A 1046 1.49 15.93 11.16
CA MET A 1046 1.60 15.06 12.33
C MET A 1046 0.25 14.59 12.89
N ALA A 1047 -0.85 15.30 12.63
CA ALA A 1047 -2.18 14.88 13.05
C ALA A 1047 -2.62 13.56 12.39
N PHE A 1048 -2.33 13.37 11.09
CA PHE A 1048 -2.61 12.13 10.36
C PHE A 1048 -1.77 10.96 10.88
N ARG A 1049 -0.55 11.26 11.32
CA ARG A 1049 0.31 10.28 12.00
C ARG A 1049 -0.27 9.87 13.35
N THR A 1050 -0.58 10.83 14.21
CA THR A 1050 -1.02 10.55 15.60
C THR A 1050 -2.41 9.92 15.66
N TYR A 1051 -3.36 10.38 14.85
CA TYR A 1051 -4.74 9.89 14.91
C TYR A 1051 -5.01 8.69 13.99
N SER A 1052 -4.45 8.69 12.77
CA SER A 1052 -4.76 7.69 11.74
C SER A 1052 -3.65 6.68 11.50
N HIS A 1053 -2.48 6.82 12.14
CA HIS A 1053 -1.30 5.98 11.92
C HIS A 1053 -0.84 5.93 10.46
N MET A 1054 -0.98 7.05 9.73
CA MET A 1054 -0.63 7.12 8.30
C MET A 1054 0.86 6.87 8.01
N ASP A 1055 1.74 7.06 9.00
CA ASP A 1055 3.18 6.76 8.90
C ASP A 1055 3.47 5.26 9.07
N GLN A 1056 2.47 4.42 9.30
CA GLN A 1056 2.67 2.98 9.33
C GLN A 1056 2.92 2.43 7.92
N SER A 1057 4.10 1.86 7.71
CA SER A 1057 4.39 1.07 6.50
C SER A 1057 3.76 -0.32 6.58
N LEU A 1058 3.48 -0.92 5.42
CA LEU A 1058 3.01 -2.31 5.31
C LEU A 1058 3.99 -3.27 6.02
N PHE A 1059 5.29 -3.02 5.89
CA PHE A 1059 6.34 -3.78 6.58
C PHE A 1059 6.19 -3.72 8.10
N THR A 1060 5.98 -2.52 8.67
CA THR A 1060 5.82 -2.35 10.12
C THR A 1060 4.53 -2.98 10.62
N ARG A 1061 3.43 -2.87 9.85
CA ARG A 1061 2.18 -3.55 10.18
C ARG A 1061 2.33 -5.07 10.19
N PHE A 1062 3.04 -5.61 9.21
CA PHE A 1062 3.34 -7.04 9.10
C PHE A 1062 4.16 -7.55 10.30
N VAL A 1063 5.16 -6.79 10.75
CA VAL A 1063 5.88 -7.10 12.00
C VAL A 1063 4.94 -7.10 13.20
N ARG A 1064 4.09 -6.07 13.34
CA ARG A 1064 3.11 -5.97 14.45
C ARG A 1064 2.05 -7.07 14.44
N LEU A 1065 1.68 -7.58 13.26
CA LEU A 1065 0.78 -8.73 13.08
C LEU A 1065 1.42 -10.07 13.47
N GLY A 1066 2.70 -10.08 13.83
CA GLY A 1066 3.40 -11.28 14.23
C GLY A 1066 3.94 -12.11 13.05
N ILE A 1067 3.99 -11.54 11.84
CA ILE A 1067 4.52 -12.26 10.67
C ILE A 1067 6.00 -12.60 10.91
N PRO A 1068 6.42 -13.84 10.65
CA PRO A 1068 7.81 -14.22 10.88
C PRO A 1068 8.78 -13.41 10.01
N TYR A 1069 9.83 -12.87 10.64
CA TYR A 1069 10.87 -12.09 9.96
C TYR A 1069 12.27 -12.52 10.39
N ILE A 1070 13.24 -12.32 9.51
CA ILE A 1070 14.66 -12.64 9.72
C ILE A 1070 15.38 -11.35 10.09
N GLU A 1071 15.91 -11.25 11.31
CA GLU A 1071 16.66 -10.09 11.78
C GLU A 1071 18.16 -10.28 11.61
N LEU A 1072 18.79 -9.50 10.72
CA LEU A 1072 20.23 -9.56 10.49
C LEU A 1072 21.00 -9.09 11.73
N ASN A 1073 22.00 -9.87 12.15
CA ASN A 1073 22.58 -9.76 13.49
C ASN A 1073 24.05 -9.31 13.55
N ALA A 1074 24.67 -8.92 12.43
CA ALA A 1074 26.07 -8.50 12.43
C ALA A 1074 26.30 -7.25 11.56
N GLN A 1075 26.75 -6.16 12.17
CA GLN A 1075 27.02 -4.89 11.46
C GLN A 1075 28.47 -4.79 10.99
N GLY A 1076 28.67 -4.21 9.80
CA GLY A 1076 29.96 -4.04 9.13
C GLY A 1076 30.46 -2.59 9.00
N ARG A 1077 29.66 -1.60 9.39
CA ARG A 1077 29.91 -0.20 9.00
C ARG A 1077 30.59 0.64 10.08
N ALA A 1078 30.17 0.49 11.32
CA ALA A 1078 30.56 1.34 12.43
C ALA A 1078 31.54 0.65 13.39
N ARG A 1079 32.20 1.40 14.26
CA ARG A 1079 32.99 0.80 15.36
C ARG A 1079 32.07 0.11 16.36
N PRO A 1080 32.50 -0.96 17.05
CA PRO A 1080 31.70 -1.59 18.10
C PRO A 1080 31.26 -0.61 19.19
N SER A 1081 32.12 0.36 19.55
CA SER A 1081 31.79 1.40 20.53
C SER A 1081 30.66 2.33 20.09
N ILE A 1082 30.51 2.57 18.77
CA ILE A 1082 29.40 3.35 18.20
C ILE A 1082 28.17 2.46 18.06
N ALA A 1083 28.35 1.20 17.66
CA ALA A 1083 27.26 0.22 17.55
C ALA A 1083 26.52 0.02 18.87
N ASN A 1084 27.23 0.06 20.00
CA ASN A 1084 26.65 0.01 21.34
C ASN A 1084 25.62 1.11 21.65
N LEU A 1085 25.60 2.22 20.91
CA LEU A 1085 24.62 3.29 21.08
C LEU A 1085 23.22 2.91 20.56
N TYR A 1086 23.13 1.91 19.68
CA TYR A 1086 21.87 1.52 19.04
C TYR A 1086 21.59 0.01 19.07
N ASN A 1087 22.59 -0.86 19.31
CA ASN A 1087 22.40 -2.32 19.28
C ASN A 1087 21.42 -2.85 20.34
N TRP A 1088 21.26 -2.15 21.47
CA TRP A 1088 20.29 -2.48 22.52
C TRP A 1088 18.83 -2.51 22.03
N ARG A 1089 18.55 -1.85 20.90
CA ARG A 1089 17.21 -1.84 20.30
C ARG A 1089 16.91 -3.09 19.47
N TYR A 1090 17.96 -3.82 19.08
CA TYR A 1090 17.91 -4.97 18.17
C TYR A 1090 18.25 -6.24 18.93
N ARG A 1091 17.82 -7.39 18.38
CA ARG A 1091 18.09 -8.68 18.98
C ARG A 1091 19.45 -9.21 18.54
N ASP A 1092 20.31 -9.49 19.52
CA ASP A 1092 21.62 -10.15 19.30
C ASP A 1092 22.50 -9.44 18.24
N LEU A 1093 22.35 -8.12 18.07
CA LEU A 1093 23.12 -7.35 17.09
C LEU A 1093 24.58 -7.17 17.55
N GLY A 1094 25.48 -7.91 16.91
CA GLY A 1094 26.93 -7.79 17.07
C GLY A 1094 27.62 -7.14 15.86
N ASP A 1095 28.93 -7.34 15.77
CA ASP A 1095 29.78 -6.82 14.68
C ASP A 1095 30.42 -7.95 13.87
N LEU A 1096 30.64 -7.71 12.58
CA LEU A 1096 31.40 -8.61 11.71
C LEU A 1096 32.89 -8.68 12.14
N PRO A 1097 33.59 -9.81 11.89
CA PRO A 1097 34.97 -10.01 12.32
C PRO A 1097 35.93 -8.88 11.90
N TYR A 1098 35.83 -8.41 10.65
CA TYR A 1098 36.73 -7.36 10.16
C TYR A 1098 36.52 -6.01 10.86
N VAL A 1099 35.33 -5.74 11.41
CA VAL A 1099 35.06 -4.55 12.21
C VAL A 1099 35.75 -4.65 13.57
N LYS A 1100 35.76 -5.85 14.16
CA LYS A 1100 36.39 -6.12 15.45
C LYS A 1100 37.91 -6.15 15.37
N GLU A 1101 38.48 -6.57 14.24
CA GLU A 1101 39.93 -6.78 14.10
C GLU A 1101 40.62 -5.69 13.26
N GLY A 1102 39.90 -5.02 12.38
CA GLY A 1102 40.45 -4.07 11.43
C GLY A 1102 41.05 -2.83 12.09
N LYS A 1103 42.33 -2.53 11.77
CA LYS A 1103 43.06 -1.37 12.33
C LYS A 1103 42.35 -0.03 12.15
N VAL A 1104 41.58 0.13 11.06
CA VAL A 1104 40.80 1.36 10.79
C VAL A 1104 39.77 1.64 11.88
N PHE A 1105 39.14 0.61 12.44
CA PHE A 1105 38.12 0.75 13.49
C PHE A 1105 38.70 1.01 14.89
N HIS A 1106 40.00 0.72 15.08
CA HIS A 1106 40.73 0.95 16.34
C HIS A 1106 41.50 2.27 16.40
N ARG A 1107 41.74 2.93 15.25
CA ARG A 1107 42.51 4.19 15.21
C ARG A 1107 41.72 5.32 15.87
N ALA A 1108 42.25 5.99 16.89
CA ALA A 1108 41.56 7.13 17.51
C ALA A 1108 41.31 8.28 16.50
N ASN A 1109 40.22 9.04 16.68
CA ASN A 1109 39.94 10.22 15.88
C ASN A 1109 40.93 11.33 16.26
N VAL A 1110 41.67 11.88 15.29
CA VAL A 1110 42.63 12.97 15.53
C VAL A 1110 41.85 14.24 15.84
N THR A 1111 41.97 14.77 17.05
CA THR A 1111 41.53 16.12 17.39
C THR A 1111 42.47 17.12 16.73
N THR A 1112 42.09 17.64 15.57
CA THR A 1112 42.63 18.92 15.10
C THR A 1112 42.10 20.00 16.03
N GLN A 1113 42.84 20.30 17.10
CA GLN A 1113 42.76 21.63 17.70
C GLN A 1113 43.23 22.60 16.61
N ASN A 1114 42.30 23.34 16.00
CA ASN A 1114 42.66 24.58 15.33
C ASN A 1114 43.28 25.48 16.39
N PRO A 1115 44.56 25.89 16.28
CA PRO A 1115 45.08 26.95 17.11
C PRO A 1115 44.54 28.27 16.54
N GLY A 1116 43.40 28.70 17.08
CA GLY A 1116 42.84 30.05 16.88
C GLY A 1116 43.26 30.94 18.03
#